data_AF-A0A9N7YIL8-F1
#
_entry.id   AF-A0A9N7YIL8-F1
#
_cell.length_a   1.000
_cell.length_b   1.000
_cell.length_c   1.000
_cell.angle_alpha   90.00
_cell.angle_beta   90.00
_cell.angle_gamma   90.00
#
_symmetry.space_group_name_H-M   'P 1'
#
loop_
_entity.id
_entity.type
_entity.pdbx_description
1 polymer ?
#
loop_
_entity_poly.entity_id
_entity_poly.type
_entity_poly.pdbx_seq_one_letter_code
_entity_poly.pdbx_strand_id
1 'polypeptide(L)'
;MQEGTSFDRFDEDPYFFEPSCQMRVDEFGFFITWKSEGKEGQVLECSLINSIRVGAVPKDPKILTSFEAIGKTEADLEGCIICICSGTDLVNLNFMFMVAESPDTARKWIEGLRSVIHNFKANNVCPMTCLKKHWMRMCFSTNVNGKIPVRGITRTFASGKTEKGIFQALKDLGLPSGKNDEIEPVDFTYDIFYALTQKICPRTDIEDLFKKINGNKTDYLTVEQLVSFLNENQRDPRLNEILFPFYDHKRAMQIIDKYERDDDLKKKGQMSSDGFCRYLMSDENAPVFLDKLELYQEMDHPLAHYFISSSHNTYLTGRQFGGKSSVEMYRQVLLSGCRCVELDCWDGKGEDQEPIITHGKAMCTDILFKDVIQAIKDTAFVTSDNPVILSFENHCCKPQQYKMAKYCDEIFGDFLLKLPLDNFPIESGRPLPSPNELKRKILIKNKRLKPEVEQKQLEAFKKHMEAGETNTPAIIMGEENEEETENGEKDAEEKDLNLNSEATSEKVGNSVPQGNAVSTKKPQELSNSIKKGPDDEVTEMSEATEATDATDVSEASDQDNNKKAAEEAEDSEEALIAQYKYVGATTNIHPYLSAMVNYAQPVKFQSFDVAEERNIHHNMSSFNESVGLGYLKTNAIEFVNYNKRQMSRIYPKGGRVDSSNYMPQIFWNAGCQMVSLNFQTPDLAMQLNQGKYEYNGSCG
;
A
#
# COMPACT_ATOMS: atom_id res chain seq x y z
N MET A 1 19.77 23.77 -3.49
CA MET A 1 19.40 22.51 -4.17
C MET A 1 19.73 22.55 -5.66
N GLN A 2 19.08 23.38 -6.49
CA GLN A 2 19.33 23.43 -7.95
C GLN A 2 20.79 23.79 -8.32
N GLU A 3 21.35 24.83 -7.70
CA GLU A 3 22.77 25.23 -7.87
C GLU A 3 23.76 24.09 -7.50
N GLY A 4 23.35 23.28 -6.53
CA GLY A 4 24.05 22.12 -6.01
C GLY A 4 24.64 22.31 -4.62
N THR A 5 25.13 21.22 -4.04
CA THR A 5 25.89 21.19 -2.79
C THR A 5 26.77 19.95 -2.79
N SER A 6 27.96 20.02 -2.17
CA SER A 6 28.84 18.86 -2.02
C SER A 6 28.42 18.02 -0.81
N PHE A 7 28.42 16.70 -0.97
CA PHE A 7 28.15 15.73 0.09
C PHE A 7 29.13 14.57 0.00
N ASP A 8 29.48 13.98 1.13
CA ASP A 8 30.08 12.64 1.13
C ASP A 8 28.96 11.59 1.21
N ARG A 9 29.10 10.45 0.53
CA ARG A 9 28.15 9.32 0.61
C ARG A 9 28.84 8.10 1.21
N PHE A 10 28.06 7.27 1.90
CA PHE A 10 28.50 5.97 2.38
C PHE A 10 27.36 4.94 2.37
N ASP A 11 27.74 3.67 2.54
CA ASP A 11 26.86 2.56 2.88
C ASP A 11 27.66 1.50 3.68
N GLU A 12 26.98 0.71 4.49
CA GLU A 12 27.56 -0.35 5.33
C GLU A 12 27.59 -1.71 4.59
N ASP A 13 26.55 -2.06 3.83
CA ASP A 13 26.47 -3.34 3.10
C ASP A 13 25.70 -3.23 1.76
N PRO A 14 26.37 -3.27 0.58
CA PRO A 14 27.81 -3.43 0.42
C PRO A 14 28.58 -2.14 0.74
N TYR A 15 29.62 -2.26 1.57
CA TYR A 15 30.47 -1.14 1.96
C TYR A 15 30.91 -0.27 0.76
N PHE A 16 30.57 1.01 0.80
CA PHE A 16 31.19 2.01 -0.07
C PHE A 16 31.41 3.34 0.65
N PHE A 17 32.36 4.12 0.14
CA PHE A 17 32.59 5.51 0.51
C PHE A 17 32.82 6.32 -0.78
N GLU A 18 32.19 7.49 -0.88
CA GLU A 18 32.28 8.36 -2.06
C GLU A 18 32.28 9.83 -1.61
N PRO A 19 33.46 10.44 -1.45
CA PRO A 19 33.57 11.81 -0.96
C PRO A 19 33.26 12.85 -2.04
N SER A 20 32.83 14.03 -1.60
CA SER A 20 32.66 15.23 -2.45
C SER A 20 31.71 15.11 -3.65
N CYS A 21 30.72 14.21 -3.59
CA CYS A 21 29.62 14.08 -4.55
C CYS A 21 28.96 15.46 -4.80
N GLN A 22 28.97 15.95 -6.04
CA GLN A 22 28.25 17.18 -6.39
C GLN A 22 26.79 16.85 -6.66
N MET A 23 25.93 17.14 -5.68
CA MET A 23 24.50 16.76 -5.71
C MET A 23 23.62 17.95 -6.06
N ARG A 24 22.57 17.71 -6.86
CA ARG A 24 21.57 18.68 -7.32
C ARG A 24 20.17 18.08 -7.25
N VAL A 25 19.18 18.96 -7.32
CA VAL A 25 17.78 18.61 -7.63
C VAL A 25 17.42 19.37 -8.89
N ASP A 26 16.76 18.74 -9.86
CA ASP A 26 16.41 19.41 -11.11
C ASP A 26 15.30 20.47 -10.95
N GLU A 27 15.06 21.25 -11.99
CA GLU A 27 14.13 22.39 -11.98
C GLU A 27 12.65 22.02 -11.80
N PHE A 28 12.26 20.76 -12.04
CA PHE A 28 10.91 20.22 -11.79
C PHE A 28 10.84 19.32 -10.55
N GLY A 29 11.98 19.01 -9.92
CA GLY A 29 12.07 18.13 -8.75
C GLY A 29 11.81 16.65 -9.06
N PHE A 30 12.01 16.19 -10.29
CA PHE A 30 11.83 14.79 -10.67
C PHE A 30 12.96 13.89 -10.14
N PHE A 31 14.18 14.41 -10.03
CA PHE A 31 15.39 13.68 -9.67
C PHE A 31 16.27 14.46 -8.70
N ILE A 32 16.80 13.72 -7.71
CA ILE A 32 18.11 14.04 -7.12
C ILE A 32 19.16 13.49 -8.09
N THR A 33 20.13 14.31 -8.46
CA THR A 33 21.19 13.95 -9.42
C THR A 33 22.55 14.21 -8.79
N TRP A 34 23.53 13.36 -9.06
CA TRP A 34 24.90 13.60 -8.59
C TRP A 34 25.96 13.02 -9.53
N LYS A 35 27.16 13.59 -9.43
CA LYS A 35 28.36 13.06 -10.08
C LYS A 35 29.57 13.32 -9.19
N SER A 36 30.52 12.39 -9.25
CA SER A 36 31.79 12.42 -8.53
C SER A 36 32.94 12.25 -9.53
N GLU A 37 34.15 12.64 -9.15
CA GLU A 37 35.31 12.56 -10.05
C GLU A 37 35.56 11.12 -10.50
N GLY A 38 35.80 10.93 -11.80
CA GLY A 38 36.00 9.61 -12.41
C GLY A 38 34.76 8.69 -12.48
N LYS A 39 33.60 9.09 -11.95
CA LYS A 39 32.35 8.29 -11.99
C LYS A 39 31.38 8.75 -13.08
N GLU A 40 30.44 7.87 -13.42
CA GLU A 40 29.28 8.19 -14.26
C GLU A 40 28.28 9.10 -13.49
N GLY A 41 27.43 9.82 -14.22
CA GLY A 41 26.33 10.57 -13.62
C GLY A 41 25.23 9.63 -13.11
N GLN A 42 24.78 9.85 -11.87
CA GLN A 42 23.79 9.02 -11.20
C GLN A 42 22.54 9.84 -10.83
N VAL A 43 21.41 9.15 -10.71
CA VAL A 43 20.12 9.77 -10.35
C VAL A 43 19.33 8.89 -9.38
N LEU A 44 18.54 9.54 -8.53
CA LEU A 44 17.47 8.94 -7.74
C LEU A 44 16.18 9.70 -8.06
N GLU A 45 15.12 8.98 -8.41
CA GLU A 45 13.84 9.57 -8.77
C GLU A 45 13.04 9.94 -7.51
N CYS A 46 12.63 11.21 -7.39
CA CYS A 46 12.00 11.73 -6.17
C CYS A 46 10.67 11.04 -5.82
N SER A 47 9.91 10.62 -6.82
CA SER A 47 8.66 9.85 -6.65
C SER A 47 8.88 8.40 -6.18
N LEU A 48 10.12 7.94 -6.06
CA LEU A 48 10.47 6.65 -5.43
C LEU A 48 11.01 6.82 -4.00
N ILE A 49 11.05 8.04 -3.45
CA ILE A 49 11.55 8.31 -2.10
C ILE A 49 10.38 8.25 -1.10
N ASN A 50 10.38 7.23 -0.23
CA ASN A 50 9.35 7.03 0.78
C ASN A 50 9.57 7.93 2.01
N SER A 51 10.81 8.16 2.43
CA SER A 51 11.11 9.10 3.53
C SER A 51 12.51 9.70 3.47
N ILE A 52 12.66 10.87 4.09
CA ILE A 52 13.93 11.55 4.29
C ILE A 52 14.01 11.97 5.75
N ARG A 53 15.10 11.58 6.43
CA ARG A 53 15.30 11.77 7.88
C ARG A 53 16.76 12.10 8.20
N VAL A 54 17.00 12.62 9.40
CA VAL A 54 18.38 12.68 9.93
C VAL A 54 18.85 11.24 10.13
N GLY A 55 20.04 10.91 9.62
CA GLY A 55 20.66 9.60 9.84
C GLY A 55 21.38 9.54 11.19
N ALA A 56 21.49 8.34 11.75
CA ALA A 56 22.38 8.10 12.89
C ALA A 56 23.85 8.12 12.42
N VAL A 57 24.76 8.48 13.33
CA VAL A 57 26.22 8.37 13.10
C VAL A 57 26.58 6.88 12.90
N PRO A 58 27.31 6.53 11.82
CA PRO A 58 27.61 5.14 11.49
C PRO A 58 28.56 4.52 12.52
N LYS A 59 28.43 3.20 12.73
CA LYS A 59 29.21 2.47 13.73
C LYS A 59 30.22 1.49 13.13
N ASP A 60 30.20 1.24 11.82
CA ASP A 60 31.27 0.47 11.18
C ASP A 60 32.61 1.25 11.24
N PRO A 61 33.67 0.70 11.86
CA PRO A 61 34.97 1.35 11.96
C PRO A 61 35.60 1.72 10.61
N LYS A 62 35.27 1.02 9.51
CA LYS A 62 35.77 1.32 8.14
C LYS A 62 35.24 2.66 7.63
N ILE A 63 33.97 2.96 7.93
CA ILE A 63 33.32 4.21 7.51
C ILE A 63 33.89 5.36 8.33
N LEU A 64 34.00 5.18 9.66
CA LEU A 64 34.65 6.16 10.53
C LEU A 64 36.11 6.42 10.11
N THR A 65 36.90 5.38 9.83
CA THR A 65 38.28 5.51 9.29
C THR A 65 38.32 6.31 7.99
N SER A 66 37.30 6.17 7.12
CA SER A 66 37.22 6.90 5.85
C SER A 66 36.82 8.37 6.02
N PHE A 67 36.03 8.69 7.05
CA PHE A 67 35.78 10.08 7.46
C PHE A 67 37.01 10.72 8.12
N GLU A 68 37.71 9.99 8.99
CA GLU A 68 38.99 10.43 9.57
C GLU A 68 40.04 10.71 8.49
N ALA A 69 40.10 9.88 7.43
CA ALA A 69 41.00 10.06 6.29
C ALA A 69 40.72 11.32 5.47
N ILE A 70 39.51 11.89 5.53
CA ILE A 70 39.17 13.22 4.97
C ILE A 70 39.09 14.32 6.04
N GLY A 71 39.54 14.05 7.27
CA GLY A 71 39.64 15.03 8.35
C GLY A 71 38.36 15.32 9.13
N LYS A 72 37.32 14.46 9.04
CA LYS A 72 36.09 14.54 9.83
C LYS A 72 36.12 13.57 10.99
N THR A 73 35.75 14.01 12.19
CA THR A 73 35.60 13.17 13.39
C THR A 73 34.15 12.72 13.57
N GLU A 74 33.90 11.73 14.43
CA GLU A 74 32.55 11.29 14.81
C GLU A 74 31.63 12.45 15.24
N ALA A 75 32.18 13.43 15.96
CA ALA A 75 31.46 14.62 16.42
C ALA A 75 31.07 15.59 15.30
N ASP A 76 31.79 15.59 14.17
CA ASP A 76 31.47 16.41 12.98
C ASP A 76 30.34 15.79 12.13
N LEU A 77 29.98 14.52 12.39
CA LEU A 77 28.89 13.81 11.72
C LEU A 77 27.53 14.04 12.40
N GLU A 78 27.52 14.43 13.67
CA GLU A 78 26.30 14.57 14.49
C GLU A 78 25.32 15.60 13.89
N GLY A 79 24.14 15.14 13.47
CA GLY A 79 23.13 15.96 12.79
C GLY A 79 23.48 16.37 11.34
N CYS A 80 24.67 16.02 10.82
CA CYS A 80 25.09 16.28 9.44
C CYS A 80 24.58 15.23 8.43
N ILE A 81 24.16 14.06 8.91
CA ILE A 81 23.77 12.92 8.07
C ILE A 81 22.30 13.04 7.63
N ILE A 82 22.09 12.95 6.32
CA ILE A 82 20.79 12.73 5.69
C ILE A 82 20.68 11.24 5.35
N CYS A 83 19.59 10.61 5.77
CA CYS A 83 19.17 9.28 5.35
C CYS A 83 17.95 9.41 4.43
N ILE A 84 18.11 9.02 3.17
CA ILE A 84 17.03 8.91 2.19
C ILE A 84 16.64 7.44 2.06
N CYS A 85 15.37 7.12 2.29
CA CYS A 85 14.79 5.80 2.10
C CYS A 85 13.93 5.81 0.83
N SER A 86 14.19 4.90 -0.10
CA SER A 86 13.54 4.83 -1.41
C SER A 86 13.30 3.38 -1.85
N GLY A 87 12.17 3.10 -2.51
CA GLY A 87 11.77 1.77 -2.94
C GLY A 87 10.63 1.81 -3.95
N THR A 88 10.48 0.71 -4.72
CA THR A 88 9.34 0.51 -5.63
C THR A 88 8.09 -0.04 -4.92
N ASP A 89 8.27 -0.54 -3.71
CA ASP A 89 7.26 -1.09 -2.82
C ASP A 89 7.70 -0.86 -1.36
N LEU A 90 6.90 -1.32 -0.40
CA LEU A 90 7.09 -1.04 1.03
C LEU A 90 8.12 -1.96 1.71
N VAL A 91 8.65 -2.96 1.02
CA VAL A 91 9.54 -4.01 1.56
C VAL A 91 10.95 -3.91 0.97
N ASN A 92 11.05 -3.73 -0.36
CA ASN A 92 12.32 -3.66 -1.09
C ASN A 92 12.91 -2.23 -1.03
N LEU A 93 13.29 -1.82 0.17
CA LEU A 93 13.83 -0.50 0.47
C LEU A 93 15.34 -0.43 0.23
N ASN A 94 15.77 0.70 -0.33
CA ASN A 94 17.16 1.13 -0.48
C ASN A 94 17.40 2.37 0.39
N PHE A 95 18.54 2.44 1.07
CA PHE A 95 18.91 3.54 1.98
C PHE A 95 20.16 4.24 1.45
N MET A 96 20.03 5.52 1.10
CA MET A 96 21.17 6.36 0.74
C MET A 96 21.53 7.27 1.92
N PHE A 97 22.78 7.16 2.38
CA PHE A 97 23.34 8.07 3.38
C PHE A 97 24.20 9.14 2.70
N MET A 98 24.00 10.38 3.13
CA MET A 98 24.69 11.58 2.62
C MET A 98 25.11 12.44 3.81
N VAL A 99 26.35 12.93 3.83
CA VAL A 99 26.88 13.76 4.92
C VAL A 99 27.12 15.17 4.42
N ALA A 100 26.41 16.12 5.00
CA ALA A 100 26.55 17.54 4.71
C ALA A 100 27.83 18.12 5.33
N GLU A 101 28.17 19.35 4.94
CA GLU A 101 29.22 20.16 5.58
C GLU A 101 28.83 20.65 6.98
N SER A 102 27.52 20.75 7.29
CA SER A 102 27.02 21.18 8.60
C SER A 102 25.58 20.70 8.86
N PRO A 103 25.12 20.69 10.14
CA PRO A 103 23.73 20.35 10.46
C PRO A 103 22.73 21.36 9.89
N ASP A 104 23.13 22.61 9.67
CA ASP A 104 22.32 23.63 8.99
C ASP A 104 22.12 23.30 7.50
N THR A 105 23.15 22.81 6.83
CA THR A 105 23.06 22.35 5.44
C THR A 105 22.21 21.08 5.35
N ALA A 106 22.42 20.11 6.26
CA ALA A 106 21.62 18.88 6.33
C ALA A 106 20.12 19.19 6.51
N ARG A 107 19.77 20.03 7.50
CA ARG A 107 18.39 20.43 7.78
C ARG A 107 17.70 21.09 6.58
N LYS A 108 18.36 22.06 5.93
CA LYS A 108 17.82 22.76 4.75
C LYS A 108 17.57 21.80 3.58
N TRP A 109 18.42 20.81 3.39
CA TRP A 109 18.22 19.77 2.36
C TRP A 109 17.13 18.76 2.76
N ILE A 110 17.01 18.38 4.03
CA ILE A 110 15.91 17.52 4.52
C ILE A 110 14.56 18.23 4.34
N GLU A 111 14.45 19.49 4.76
CA GLU A 111 13.24 20.32 4.59
C GLU A 111 12.90 20.53 3.11
N GLY A 112 13.91 20.90 2.31
CA GLY A 112 13.76 21.11 0.87
C GLY A 112 13.30 19.86 0.12
N LEU A 113 13.97 18.71 0.32
CA LEU A 113 13.59 17.47 -0.34
C LEU A 113 12.24 16.93 0.16
N ARG A 114 11.91 17.09 1.45
CA ARG A 114 10.55 16.77 1.97
C ARG A 114 9.46 17.55 1.23
N SER A 115 9.69 18.83 0.93
CA SER A 115 8.73 19.63 0.14
C SER A 115 8.56 19.15 -1.31
N VAL A 116 9.56 18.44 -1.86
CA VAL A 116 9.48 17.84 -3.21
C VAL A 116 8.72 16.51 -3.19
N ILE A 117 9.03 15.61 -2.25
CA ILE A 117 8.44 14.26 -2.23
C ILE A 117 6.97 14.25 -1.76
N HIS A 118 6.55 15.24 -0.97
CA HIS A 118 5.14 15.41 -0.58
C HIS A 118 4.27 16.04 -1.69
N ASN A 119 4.80 16.23 -2.91
CA ASN A 119 3.98 16.63 -4.07
C ASN A 119 3.29 15.40 -4.68
N PHE A 120 2.14 15.00 -4.15
CA PHE A 120 1.36 13.83 -4.59
C PHE A 120 1.07 13.83 -6.12
N LYS A 121 0.95 15.01 -6.73
CA LYS A 121 0.72 15.17 -8.17
C LYS A 121 1.92 14.75 -9.03
N ALA A 122 3.12 14.64 -8.47
CA ALA A 122 4.32 14.18 -9.18
C ALA A 122 4.20 12.71 -9.66
N ASN A 123 3.32 11.92 -9.03
CA ASN A 123 3.01 10.54 -9.45
C ASN A 123 1.97 10.50 -10.58
N ASN A 124 1.17 11.56 -10.73
CA ASN A 124 -0.01 11.64 -11.61
C ASN A 124 0.20 12.59 -12.81
N VAL A 125 1.45 12.85 -13.19
CA VAL A 125 1.81 13.76 -14.28
C VAL A 125 1.45 13.19 -15.65
N CYS A 126 1.01 14.03 -16.59
CA CYS A 126 0.61 13.59 -17.92
C CYS A 126 1.71 12.90 -18.75
N PRO A 127 1.35 12.11 -19.80
CA PRO A 127 2.31 11.41 -20.65
C PRO A 127 3.40 12.30 -21.27
N MET A 128 3.10 13.56 -21.60
CA MET A 128 4.10 14.52 -22.09
C MET A 128 5.15 14.85 -21.04
N THR A 129 4.75 14.96 -19.77
CA THR A 129 5.66 15.17 -18.64
C THR A 129 6.46 13.91 -18.32
N CYS A 130 5.86 12.72 -18.45
CA CYS A 130 6.59 11.45 -18.37
C CYS A 130 7.68 11.32 -19.46
N LEU A 131 7.40 11.73 -20.70
CA LEU A 131 8.43 11.81 -21.75
C LEU A 131 9.56 12.77 -21.36
N LYS A 132 9.25 13.96 -20.83
CA LYS A 132 10.26 14.92 -20.37
C LYS A 132 11.10 14.35 -19.21
N LYS A 133 10.47 13.68 -18.24
CA LYS A 133 11.13 12.99 -17.13
C LYS A 133 12.12 11.93 -17.63
N HIS A 134 11.72 11.14 -18.65
CA HIS A 134 12.57 10.11 -19.25
C HIS A 134 13.74 10.69 -20.08
N TRP A 135 13.53 11.81 -20.76
CA TRP A 135 14.59 12.59 -21.42
C TRP A 135 15.62 13.09 -20.40
N MET A 136 15.17 13.78 -19.34
CA MET A 136 16.04 14.33 -18.29
C MET A 136 16.86 13.23 -17.61
N ARG A 137 16.26 12.06 -17.31
CA ARG A 137 16.97 10.88 -16.80
C ARG A 137 18.19 10.52 -17.67
N MET A 138 18.04 10.49 -19.00
CA MET A 138 19.15 10.18 -19.90
C MET A 138 20.20 11.31 -19.99
N CYS A 139 19.78 12.58 -19.90
CA CYS A 139 20.69 13.72 -19.84
C CYS A 139 21.52 13.77 -18.54
N PHE A 140 21.03 13.17 -17.46
CA PHE A 140 21.75 13.08 -16.18
C PHE A 140 22.60 11.81 -16.05
N SER A 141 22.16 10.67 -16.61
CA SER A 141 22.90 9.41 -16.69
C SER A 141 24.05 9.45 -17.73
N THR A 142 24.94 10.43 -17.59
CA THR A 142 26.12 10.61 -18.42
C THR A 142 27.22 9.62 -18.09
N ASN A 143 28.09 9.33 -19.05
CA ASN A 143 29.33 8.60 -18.80
C ASN A 143 30.33 9.42 -17.95
N VAL A 144 31.52 8.86 -17.72
CA VAL A 144 32.63 9.57 -17.04
C VAL A 144 33.00 10.89 -17.73
N ASN A 145 32.94 10.96 -19.07
CA ASN A 145 33.23 12.17 -19.86
C ASN A 145 32.16 13.27 -19.73
N GLY A 146 30.97 12.98 -19.17
CA GLY A 146 29.85 13.92 -19.10
C GLY A 146 28.96 13.95 -20.35
N LYS A 147 29.06 12.93 -21.21
CA LYS A 147 28.27 12.78 -22.45
C LYS A 147 27.19 11.71 -22.29
N ILE A 148 26.17 11.77 -23.14
CA ILE A 148 25.05 10.81 -23.14
C ILE A 148 25.44 9.60 -24.00
N PRO A 149 25.57 8.39 -23.44
CA PRO A 149 25.95 7.22 -24.23
C PRO A 149 24.78 6.72 -25.08
N VAL A 150 24.99 6.48 -26.38
CA VAL A 150 23.94 5.97 -27.29
C VAL A 150 23.37 4.63 -26.80
N ARG A 151 24.19 3.79 -26.15
CA ARG A 151 23.76 2.53 -25.50
C ARG A 151 22.74 2.73 -24.35
N GLY A 152 22.65 3.91 -23.76
CA GLY A 152 21.58 4.27 -22.83
C GLY A 152 20.25 4.44 -23.56
N ILE A 153 20.26 5.21 -24.65
CA ILE A 153 19.09 5.49 -25.49
C ILE A 153 18.56 4.19 -26.12
N THR A 154 19.42 3.30 -26.63
CA THR A 154 18.95 2.02 -27.18
C THR A 154 18.30 1.13 -26.13
N ARG A 155 18.75 1.17 -24.87
CA ARG A 155 18.11 0.43 -23.77
C ARG A 155 16.72 0.96 -23.46
N THR A 156 16.52 2.28 -23.45
CA THR A 156 15.20 2.92 -23.24
C THR A 156 14.15 2.46 -24.25
N PHE A 157 14.53 2.25 -25.52
CA PHE A 157 13.59 1.91 -26.60
C PHE A 157 13.59 0.42 -27.02
N ALA A 158 14.37 -0.43 -26.36
CA ALA A 158 14.61 -1.82 -26.76
C ALA A 158 13.35 -2.70 -26.85
N SER A 159 12.30 -2.39 -26.09
CA SER A 159 11.01 -3.10 -26.11
C SER A 159 10.13 -2.74 -27.31
N GLY A 160 10.27 -1.52 -27.86
CA GLY A 160 9.43 -1.02 -28.95
C GLY A 160 10.05 -1.14 -30.34
N LYS A 161 11.39 -1.23 -30.46
CA LYS A 161 12.08 -1.25 -31.75
C LYS A 161 13.44 -1.94 -31.65
N THR A 162 13.87 -2.57 -32.74
CA THR A 162 15.19 -3.22 -32.80
C THR A 162 16.33 -2.19 -32.71
N GLU A 163 17.51 -2.57 -32.17
CA GLU A 163 18.68 -1.68 -32.09
C GLU A 163 18.98 -1.00 -33.45
N LYS A 164 18.91 -1.74 -34.55
CA LYS A 164 19.12 -1.21 -35.92
C LYS A 164 18.11 -0.11 -36.28
N GLY A 165 16.85 -0.27 -35.90
CA GLY A 165 15.82 0.74 -36.11
C GLY A 165 16.00 1.99 -35.24
N ILE A 166 16.52 1.82 -34.02
CA ILE A 166 16.86 2.94 -33.12
C ILE A 166 18.06 3.72 -33.65
N PHE A 167 19.13 3.02 -34.08
CA PHE A 167 20.30 3.66 -34.71
C PHE A 167 19.91 4.43 -35.98
N GLN A 168 19.04 3.89 -36.83
CA GLN A 168 18.56 4.63 -38.00
C GLN A 168 17.71 5.85 -37.60
N ALA A 169 16.86 5.76 -36.58
CA ALA A 169 16.07 6.89 -36.10
C ALA A 169 16.93 8.02 -35.49
N LEU A 170 18.04 7.68 -34.81
CA LEU A 170 19.05 8.65 -34.35
C LEU A 170 19.74 9.34 -35.54
N LYS A 171 20.20 8.56 -36.51
CA LYS A 171 20.87 9.04 -37.72
C LYS A 171 19.97 9.96 -38.56
N ASP A 172 18.68 9.64 -38.68
CA ASP A 172 17.69 10.49 -39.36
C ASP A 172 17.51 11.87 -38.69
N LEU A 173 17.83 11.99 -37.40
CA LEU A 173 17.77 13.24 -36.64
C LEU A 173 19.13 13.93 -36.53
N GLY A 174 20.16 13.45 -37.26
CA GLY A 174 21.52 13.99 -37.25
C GLY A 174 22.34 13.64 -36.01
N LEU A 175 21.84 12.76 -35.13
CA LEU A 175 22.54 12.35 -33.91
C LEU A 175 23.58 11.25 -34.18
N PRO A 176 24.65 11.16 -33.36
CA PRO A 176 25.53 9.98 -33.30
C PRO A 176 24.72 8.69 -33.12
N SER A 177 25.12 7.65 -33.85
CA SER A 177 24.27 6.46 -34.07
C SER A 177 25.01 5.12 -34.04
N GLY A 178 26.30 5.10 -33.74
CA GLY A 178 27.05 3.89 -33.44
C GLY A 178 26.81 3.40 -32.02
N LYS A 179 27.02 2.09 -31.79
CA LYS A 179 26.69 1.42 -30.52
C LYS A 179 27.49 1.94 -29.30
N ASN A 180 28.67 2.49 -29.55
CA ASN A 180 29.58 3.05 -28.56
C ASN A 180 29.74 4.56 -28.70
N ASP A 181 28.88 5.21 -29.49
CA ASP A 181 28.95 6.66 -29.71
C ASP A 181 28.42 7.42 -28.47
N GLU A 182 28.85 8.67 -28.36
CA GLU A 182 28.52 9.58 -27.26
C GLU A 182 27.91 10.86 -27.86
N ILE A 183 26.81 11.35 -27.29
CA ILE A 183 26.11 12.57 -27.71
C ILE A 183 26.41 13.69 -26.71
N GLU A 184 26.72 14.90 -27.20
CA GLU A 184 26.84 16.06 -26.33
C GLU A 184 25.47 16.45 -25.75
N PRO A 185 25.34 16.77 -24.45
CA PRO A 185 24.05 17.11 -23.85
C PRO A 185 23.32 18.30 -24.49
N VAL A 186 24.04 19.18 -25.19
CA VAL A 186 23.48 20.34 -25.91
C VAL A 186 22.77 19.97 -27.22
N ASP A 187 23.19 18.89 -27.88
CA ASP A 187 22.59 18.42 -29.14
C ASP A 187 21.30 17.61 -28.88
N PHE A 188 21.26 16.91 -27.74
CA PHE A 188 20.14 16.06 -27.34
C PHE A 188 19.04 16.84 -26.61
N THR A 189 18.46 17.85 -27.27
CA THR A 189 17.37 18.66 -26.71
C THR A 189 16.05 17.90 -26.57
N TYR A 190 15.11 18.41 -25.76
CA TYR A 190 13.81 17.75 -25.58
C TYR A 190 12.99 17.64 -26.87
N ASP A 191 13.01 18.64 -27.75
CA ASP A 191 12.29 18.57 -29.03
C ASP A 191 12.91 17.51 -29.97
N ILE A 192 14.24 17.31 -29.93
CA ILE A 192 14.92 16.21 -30.65
C ILE A 192 14.55 14.85 -30.04
N PHE A 193 14.49 14.73 -28.71
CA PHE A 193 14.02 13.50 -28.06
C PHE A 193 12.54 13.21 -28.39
N TYR A 194 11.67 14.21 -28.38
CA TYR A 194 10.27 14.04 -28.77
C TYR A 194 10.17 13.56 -30.23
N ALA A 195 10.90 14.17 -31.17
CA ALA A 195 10.98 13.69 -32.55
C ALA A 195 11.51 12.25 -32.65
N LEU A 196 12.46 11.85 -31.79
CA LEU A 196 12.94 10.47 -31.68
C LEU A 196 11.82 9.53 -31.19
N THR A 197 11.03 9.91 -30.18
CA THR A 197 9.90 9.09 -29.72
C THR A 197 8.87 8.85 -30.83
N GLN A 198 8.52 9.88 -31.61
CA GLN A 198 7.59 9.74 -32.73
C GLN A 198 8.18 8.91 -33.90
N LYS A 199 9.48 9.01 -34.18
CA LYS A 199 10.17 8.14 -35.16
C LYS A 199 10.27 6.68 -34.71
N ILE A 200 10.36 6.42 -33.41
CA ILE A 200 10.46 5.06 -32.87
C ILE A 200 9.06 4.45 -32.73
N CYS A 201 8.15 5.10 -32.01
CA CYS A 201 6.79 4.68 -31.71
C CYS A 201 5.76 5.72 -32.22
N PRO A 202 5.47 5.76 -33.54
CA PRO A 202 4.52 6.72 -34.10
C PRO A 202 3.10 6.48 -33.59
N ARG A 203 2.38 7.56 -33.25
CA ARG A 203 1.00 7.53 -32.73
C ARG A 203 -0.05 7.44 -33.85
N THR A 204 0.01 6.37 -34.64
CA THR A 204 -0.95 6.11 -35.74
C THR A 204 -2.40 6.03 -35.25
N ASP A 205 -2.60 5.63 -33.99
CA ASP A 205 -3.89 5.63 -33.30
C ASP A 205 -4.47 7.06 -33.12
N ILE A 206 -3.63 8.03 -32.81
CA ILE A 206 -4.02 9.45 -32.75
C ILE A 206 -4.19 10.02 -34.16
N GLU A 207 -3.33 9.66 -35.12
CA GLU A 207 -3.50 10.08 -36.50
C GLU A 207 -4.85 9.62 -37.09
N ASP A 208 -5.27 8.39 -36.82
CA ASP A 208 -6.52 7.83 -37.35
C ASP A 208 -7.75 8.41 -36.63
N LEU A 209 -7.63 8.77 -35.35
CA LEU A 209 -8.63 9.59 -34.65
C LEU A 209 -8.73 10.99 -35.25
N PHE A 210 -7.60 11.65 -35.53
CA PHE A 210 -7.53 12.98 -36.14
C PHE A 210 -8.17 12.98 -37.55
N LYS A 211 -7.82 12.00 -38.39
CA LYS A 211 -8.42 11.73 -39.71
C LYS A 211 -9.93 11.50 -39.61
N LYS A 212 -10.40 10.79 -38.57
CA LYS A 212 -11.83 10.55 -38.33
C LYS A 212 -12.59 11.83 -37.96
N ILE A 213 -12.03 12.70 -37.12
CA ILE A 213 -12.65 13.98 -36.73
C ILE A 213 -12.66 14.97 -37.91
N ASN A 214 -11.56 15.06 -38.68
CA ASN A 214 -11.49 15.97 -39.82
C ASN A 214 -12.20 15.45 -41.09
N GLY A 215 -12.48 14.14 -41.16
CA GLY A 215 -13.17 13.46 -42.25
C GLY A 215 -12.30 13.19 -43.48
N ASN A 216 -10.97 13.09 -43.32
CA ASN A 216 -9.95 13.03 -44.36
C ASN A 216 -10.00 14.22 -45.37
N LYS A 217 -10.38 15.41 -44.91
CA LYS A 217 -10.53 16.61 -45.76
C LYS A 217 -9.34 17.56 -45.73
N THR A 218 -8.59 17.55 -44.63
CA THR A 218 -7.59 18.56 -44.27
C THR A 218 -6.44 17.92 -43.49
N ASP A 219 -5.31 18.61 -43.44
CA ASP A 219 -4.14 18.34 -42.59
C ASP A 219 -4.23 19.00 -41.21
N TYR A 220 -5.26 19.83 -40.98
CA TYR A 220 -5.60 20.47 -39.71
C TYR A 220 -7.04 20.16 -39.26
N LEU A 221 -7.32 20.36 -37.96
CA LEU A 221 -8.64 20.56 -37.36
C LEU A 221 -8.96 22.05 -37.24
N THR A 222 -10.24 22.43 -37.36
CA THR A 222 -10.72 23.78 -37.02
C THR A 222 -11.18 23.88 -35.56
N VAL A 223 -11.37 25.12 -35.08
CA VAL A 223 -11.89 25.38 -33.72
C VAL A 223 -13.23 24.68 -33.49
N GLU A 224 -14.15 24.69 -34.45
CA GLU A 224 -15.47 24.07 -34.34
C GLU A 224 -15.39 22.54 -34.25
N GLN A 225 -14.48 21.92 -35.01
CA GLN A 225 -14.22 20.47 -34.94
C GLN A 225 -13.64 20.07 -33.58
N LEU A 226 -12.74 20.91 -33.02
CA LEU A 226 -12.19 20.70 -31.69
C LEU A 226 -13.26 20.89 -30.59
N VAL A 227 -14.12 21.91 -30.70
CA VAL A 227 -15.27 22.13 -29.79
C VAL A 227 -16.23 20.95 -29.80
N SER A 228 -16.58 20.43 -30.98
CA SER A 228 -17.41 19.23 -31.14
C SER A 228 -16.76 18.02 -30.47
N PHE A 229 -15.51 17.69 -30.80
CA PHE A 229 -14.76 16.59 -30.19
C PHE A 229 -14.69 16.67 -28.65
N LEU A 230 -14.40 17.85 -28.10
CA LEU A 230 -14.30 18.04 -26.65
C LEU A 230 -15.64 17.81 -25.94
N ASN A 231 -16.75 18.28 -26.51
CA ASN A 231 -18.08 18.17 -25.92
C ASN A 231 -18.78 16.82 -26.18
N GLU A 232 -18.51 16.17 -27.31
CA GLU A 232 -19.18 14.94 -27.75
C GLU A 232 -18.36 13.67 -27.51
N ASN A 233 -17.03 13.77 -27.33
CA ASN A 233 -16.16 12.60 -27.20
C ASN A 233 -15.26 12.61 -25.95
N GLN A 234 -14.86 13.77 -25.40
CA GLN A 234 -14.07 13.82 -24.16
C GLN A 234 -14.91 14.08 -22.90
N ARG A 235 -16.12 14.63 -23.02
CA ARG A 235 -17.01 14.91 -21.89
C ARG A 235 -17.72 13.64 -21.40
N ASP A 236 -17.66 13.37 -20.09
CA ASP A 236 -18.56 12.42 -19.43
C ASP A 236 -20.00 12.97 -19.42
N PRO A 237 -20.97 12.29 -20.06
CA PRO A 237 -22.36 12.78 -20.19
C PRO A 237 -23.12 12.84 -18.86
N ARG A 238 -22.55 12.35 -17.75
CA ARG A 238 -23.12 12.45 -16.40
C ARG A 238 -22.81 13.78 -15.71
N LEU A 239 -21.89 14.59 -16.26
CA LEU A 239 -21.45 15.84 -15.66
C LEU A 239 -22.47 16.96 -15.83
N ASN A 240 -22.87 17.57 -14.71
CA ASN A 240 -23.79 18.71 -14.69
C ASN A 240 -23.23 19.90 -15.50
N GLU A 241 -24.04 20.45 -16.40
CA GLU A 241 -23.67 21.50 -17.36
C GLU A 241 -23.39 22.87 -16.75
N ILE A 242 -23.84 23.13 -15.52
CA ILE A 242 -23.62 24.39 -14.79
C ILE A 242 -22.30 24.32 -14.01
N LEU A 243 -22.05 23.20 -13.32
CA LEU A 243 -20.80 22.97 -12.57
C LEU A 243 -19.61 22.69 -13.50
N PHE A 244 -19.86 22.01 -14.62
CA PHE A 244 -18.89 21.72 -15.67
C PHE A 244 -19.44 22.26 -17.00
N PRO A 245 -19.21 23.53 -17.36
CA PRO A 245 -19.64 24.10 -18.63
C PRO A 245 -19.14 23.30 -19.85
N PHE A 246 -19.83 23.44 -20.99
CA PHE A 246 -19.33 22.97 -22.27
C PHE A 246 -18.13 23.80 -22.73
N TYR A 247 -17.24 23.18 -23.50
CA TYR A 247 -16.17 23.87 -24.22
C TYR A 247 -16.74 24.81 -25.28
N ASP A 248 -16.23 26.03 -25.33
CA ASP A 248 -16.59 27.03 -26.34
C ASP A 248 -15.40 27.35 -27.27
N HIS A 249 -15.63 28.18 -28.28
CA HIS A 249 -14.60 28.63 -29.21
C HIS A 249 -13.41 29.29 -28.48
N LYS A 250 -13.65 30.01 -27.38
CA LYS A 250 -12.58 30.66 -26.60
C LYS A 250 -11.69 29.63 -25.92
N ARG A 251 -12.26 28.61 -25.29
CA ARG A 251 -11.53 27.54 -24.61
C ARG A 251 -10.79 26.64 -25.61
N ALA A 252 -11.40 26.34 -26.77
CA ALA A 252 -10.73 25.62 -27.84
C ALA A 252 -9.54 26.40 -28.43
N MET A 253 -9.66 27.73 -28.63
CA MET A 253 -8.52 28.57 -29.03
C MET A 253 -7.37 28.54 -28.01
N GLN A 254 -7.66 28.60 -26.71
CA GLN A 254 -6.62 28.47 -25.68
C GLN A 254 -5.84 27.14 -25.74
N ILE A 255 -6.51 26.05 -26.15
CA ILE A 255 -5.88 24.75 -26.35
C ILE A 255 -4.99 24.79 -27.60
N ILE A 256 -5.47 25.38 -28.71
CA ILE A 256 -4.69 25.58 -29.95
C ILE A 256 -3.43 26.41 -29.67
N ASP A 257 -3.57 27.58 -29.06
CA ASP A 257 -2.47 28.50 -28.75
C ASP A 257 -1.37 27.85 -27.89
N LYS A 258 -1.76 26.93 -27.00
CA LYS A 258 -0.86 26.25 -26.05
C LYS A 258 -0.13 25.02 -26.63
N TYR A 259 -0.81 24.19 -27.44
CA TYR A 259 -0.27 22.90 -27.87
C TYR A 259 0.22 22.86 -29.31
N GLU A 260 -0.26 23.74 -30.19
CA GLU A 260 0.26 23.83 -31.56
C GLU A 260 1.70 24.37 -31.57
N ARG A 261 2.52 23.96 -32.55
CA ARG A 261 3.88 24.45 -32.76
C ARG A 261 4.00 25.35 -33.99
N ASP A 262 3.14 25.19 -35.00
CA ASP A 262 3.08 26.07 -36.18
C ASP A 262 2.31 27.38 -35.86
N ASP A 263 3.02 28.51 -35.86
CA ASP A 263 2.43 29.81 -35.55
C ASP A 263 1.47 30.33 -36.62
N ASP A 264 1.55 29.84 -37.87
CA ASP A 264 0.61 30.20 -38.94
C ASP A 264 -0.66 29.35 -38.93
N LEU A 265 -0.65 28.16 -38.31
CA LEU A 265 -1.88 27.43 -37.97
C LEU A 265 -2.59 28.07 -36.76
N LYS A 266 -1.86 28.44 -35.69
CA LYS A 266 -2.43 29.16 -34.53
C LYS A 266 -3.21 30.40 -34.93
N LYS A 267 -2.59 31.29 -35.73
CA LYS A 267 -3.20 32.54 -36.23
C LYS A 267 -4.50 32.33 -37.01
N LYS A 268 -4.75 31.12 -37.52
CA LYS A 268 -5.96 30.74 -38.29
C LYS A 268 -6.97 29.96 -37.45
N GLY A 269 -6.70 29.68 -36.17
CA GLY A 269 -7.53 28.78 -35.34
C GLY A 269 -7.48 27.32 -35.82
N GLN A 270 -6.30 26.88 -36.26
CA GLN A 270 -6.07 25.55 -36.83
C GLN A 270 -5.11 24.73 -35.97
N MET A 271 -5.35 23.42 -35.87
CA MET A 271 -4.52 22.48 -35.10
C MET A 271 -4.06 21.31 -35.97
N SER A 272 -2.76 21.07 -36.02
CA SER A 272 -2.11 19.93 -36.66
C SER A 272 -2.30 18.62 -35.89
N SER A 273 -1.97 17.48 -36.50
CA SER A 273 -1.98 16.19 -35.80
C SER A 273 -0.94 16.11 -34.67
N ASP A 274 0.14 16.90 -34.69
CA ASP A 274 1.10 16.96 -33.58
C ASP A 274 0.56 17.85 -32.44
N GLY A 275 -0.06 18.99 -32.75
CA GLY A 275 -0.74 19.82 -31.76
C GLY A 275 -1.87 19.07 -31.04
N PHE A 276 -2.63 18.26 -31.78
CA PHE A 276 -3.66 17.37 -31.23
C PHE A 276 -3.08 16.24 -30.38
N CYS A 277 -1.99 15.60 -30.83
CA CYS A 277 -1.25 14.60 -30.05
C CYS A 277 -0.74 15.17 -28.72
N ARG A 278 -0.16 16.38 -28.75
CA ARG A 278 0.32 17.09 -27.55
C ARG A 278 -0.80 17.42 -26.57
N TYR A 279 -1.97 17.83 -27.06
CA TYR A 279 -3.15 18.04 -26.21
C TYR A 279 -3.61 16.73 -25.54
N LEU A 280 -3.78 15.64 -26.30
CA LEU A 280 -4.19 14.34 -25.75
C LEU A 280 -3.19 13.73 -24.76
N MET A 281 -1.93 14.17 -24.81
CA MET A 281 -0.86 13.76 -23.89
C MET A 281 -0.62 14.75 -22.74
N SER A 282 -1.51 15.74 -22.55
CA SER A 282 -1.38 16.81 -21.54
C SER A 282 -2.26 16.61 -20.29
N ASP A 283 -1.98 17.36 -19.22
CA ASP A 283 -2.78 17.35 -17.99
C ASP A 283 -4.20 17.92 -18.20
N GLU A 284 -4.46 18.65 -19.31
CA GLU A 284 -5.82 19.09 -19.68
C GLU A 284 -6.67 17.99 -20.34
N ASN A 285 -6.07 16.84 -20.67
CA ASN A 285 -6.78 15.64 -21.13
C ASN A 285 -6.47 14.43 -20.22
N ALA A 286 -6.27 14.68 -18.91
CA ALA A 286 -6.05 13.63 -17.92
C ALA A 286 -7.25 12.66 -17.82
N PRO A 287 -7.02 11.35 -17.61
CA PRO A 287 -8.09 10.36 -17.51
C PRO A 287 -8.89 10.43 -16.18
N VAL A 288 -8.44 11.28 -15.25
CA VAL A 288 -9.02 11.46 -13.91
C VAL A 288 -9.11 12.94 -13.55
N PHE A 289 -10.03 13.26 -12.65
CA PHE A 289 -10.16 14.58 -12.04
C PHE A 289 -8.98 14.84 -11.08
N LEU A 290 -7.97 15.59 -11.53
CA LEU A 290 -6.74 15.87 -10.78
C LEU A 290 -6.96 16.65 -9.48
N ASP A 291 -8.10 17.33 -9.34
CA ASP A 291 -8.61 17.94 -8.11
C ASP A 291 -8.97 16.90 -7.04
N LYS A 292 -9.40 15.69 -7.44
CA LYS A 292 -9.75 14.60 -6.50
C LYS A 292 -8.52 13.87 -5.92
N LEU A 293 -7.33 14.23 -6.37
CA LEU A 293 -6.06 13.84 -5.75
C LEU A 293 -5.69 14.77 -4.57
N GLU A 294 -6.34 15.92 -4.42
CA GLU A 294 -6.27 16.75 -3.21
C GLU A 294 -7.37 16.32 -2.21
N LEU A 295 -7.35 16.86 -0.99
CA LEU A 295 -8.40 16.61 0.01
C LEU A 295 -9.68 17.35 -0.41
N TYR A 296 -10.71 16.62 -0.86
CA TYR A 296 -11.93 17.17 -1.46
C TYR A 296 -13.24 16.68 -0.80
N GLN A 297 -13.18 15.63 0.02
CA GLN A 297 -14.35 15.08 0.70
C GLN A 297 -14.66 15.84 2.00
N GLU A 298 -15.92 15.82 2.43
CA GLU A 298 -16.32 16.33 3.75
C GLU A 298 -15.72 15.45 4.84
N MET A 299 -14.92 16.01 5.75
CA MET A 299 -14.19 15.27 6.80
C MET A 299 -14.81 15.44 8.20
N ASP A 300 -16.06 15.90 8.26
CA ASP A 300 -16.81 16.29 9.46
C ASP A 300 -17.95 15.31 9.81
N HIS A 301 -18.12 14.21 9.08
CA HIS A 301 -19.06 13.14 9.44
C HIS A 301 -18.45 12.23 10.53
N PRO A 302 -19.25 11.44 11.27
CA PRO A 302 -18.74 10.45 12.23
C PRO A 302 -17.75 9.47 11.61
N LEU A 303 -16.71 9.08 12.35
CA LEU A 303 -15.63 8.18 11.86
C LEU A 303 -16.13 6.86 11.22
N ALA A 304 -17.30 6.36 11.62
CA ALA A 304 -17.92 5.16 11.03
C ALA A 304 -18.37 5.34 9.56
N HIS A 305 -18.44 6.57 9.04
CA HIS A 305 -18.91 6.86 7.67
C HIS A 305 -17.79 6.78 6.61
N TYR A 306 -16.53 6.57 7.02
CA TYR A 306 -15.37 6.54 6.14
C TYR A 306 -14.84 5.12 5.94
N PHE A 307 -14.32 4.83 4.75
CA PHE A 307 -13.39 3.71 4.58
C PHE A 307 -12.02 4.16 5.10
N ILE A 308 -11.36 3.31 5.89
CA ILE A 308 -10.11 3.64 6.59
C ILE A 308 -9.03 2.69 6.07
N SER A 309 -7.98 3.23 5.46
CA SER A 309 -6.83 2.47 4.97
C SER A 309 -6.17 1.73 6.13
N SER A 310 -6.12 0.40 6.04
CA SER A 310 -5.91 -0.47 7.19
C SER A 310 -4.96 -1.62 6.87
N SER A 311 -4.01 -1.87 7.76
CA SER A 311 -3.04 -2.96 7.70
C SER A 311 -3.42 -4.11 8.65
N HIS A 312 -2.96 -5.31 8.33
CA HIS A 312 -2.96 -6.52 9.15
C HIS A 312 -1.52 -6.96 9.38
N ASN A 313 -1.21 -7.45 10.58
CA ASN A 313 0.13 -7.88 11.01
C ASN A 313 1.26 -6.96 10.51
N THR A 314 1.09 -5.66 10.75
CA THR A 314 1.88 -4.56 10.13
C THR A 314 3.38 -4.67 10.32
N TYR A 315 3.83 -5.42 11.33
CA TYR A 315 5.23 -5.70 11.59
C TYR A 315 5.90 -6.63 10.55
N LEU A 316 5.18 -7.50 9.84
CA LEU A 316 5.76 -8.51 8.95
C LEU A 316 6.21 -7.95 7.59
N THR A 317 7.42 -8.34 7.15
CA THR A 317 7.94 -8.04 5.80
C THR A 317 7.70 -9.16 4.79
N GLY A 318 6.92 -10.19 5.12
CA GLY A 318 6.77 -11.39 4.29
C GLY A 318 5.69 -12.36 4.78
N ARG A 319 5.98 -13.66 4.68
CA ARG A 319 5.10 -14.79 5.10
C ARG A 319 4.69 -14.68 6.58
N GLN A 320 3.54 -15.25 6.92
CA GLN A 320 3.03 -15.33 8.30
C GLN A 320 3.82 -16.35 9.16
N PHE A 321 4.56 -17.26 8.55
CA PHE A 321 5.40 -18.26 9.22
C PHE A 321 6.86 -18.09 8.83
N GLY A 322 7.77 -18.11 9.83
CA GLY A 322 9.20 -17.83 9.62
C GLY A 322 9.52 -16.41 9.15
N GLY A 323 8.54 -15.50 9.19
CA GLY A 323 8.66 -14.14 8.65
C GLY A 323 9.57 -13.23 9.47
N LYS A 324 10.22 -12.27 8.79
CA LYS A 324 10.94 -11.19 9.46
C LYS A 324 9.95 -10.10 9.90
N SER A 325 10.00 -9.73 11.17
CA SER A 325 9.35 -8.53 11.70
C SER A 325 10.28 -7.32 11.56
N SER A 326 9.72 -6.14 11.31
CA SER A 326 10.48 -4.91 11.09
C SER A 326 9.76 -3.67 11.64
N VAL A 327 10.50 -2.87 12.41
CA VAL A 327 10.08 -1.54 12.88
C VAL A 327 9.85 -0.58 11.69
N GLU A 328 10.56 -0.76 10.59
CA GLU A 328 10.46 0.12 9.42
C GLU A 328 9.15 -0.09 8.66
N MET A 329 8.52 -1.27 8.71
CA MET A 329 7.22 -1.49 8.06
C MET A 329 6.15 -0.52 8.57
N TYR A 330 6.10 -0.24 9.88
CA TYR A 330 5.19 0.76 10.43
C TYR A 330 5.40 2.15 9.82
N ARG A 331 6.67 2.54 9.58
CA ARG A 331 6.99 3.79 8.89
C ARG A 331 6.44 3.79 7.47
N GLN A 332 6.79 2.78 6.67
CA GLN A 332 6.37 2.69 5.26
C GLN A 332 4.84 2.61 5.09
N VAL A 333 4.17 1.86 5.97
CA VAL A 333 2.72 1.72 5.99
C VAL A 333 2.03 3.04 6.36
N LEU A 334 2.49 3.74 7.41
CA LEU A 334 1.92 5.05 7.79
C LEU A 334 2.21 6.13 6.74
N LEU A 335 3.41 6.12 6.14
CA LEU A 335 3.80 7.05 5.07
C LEU A 335 2.97 6.86 3.79
N SER A 336 2.61 5.62 3.44
CA SER A 336 1.67 5.33 2.33
C SER A 336 0.19 5.67 2.64
N GLY A 337 -0.05 6.45 3.71
CA GLY A 337 -1.37 7.00 4.07
C GLY A 337 -2.16 6.12 5.04
N CYS A 338 -1.77 4.85 5.27
CA CYS A 338 -2.49 3.93 6.14
C CYS A 338 -2.81 4.55 7.52
N ARG A 339 -4.04 4.38 8.00
CA ARG A 339 -4.57 4.97 9.24
C ARG A 339 -4.87 3.94 10.33
N CYS A 340 -4.92 2.64 10.03
CA CYS A 340 -5.04 1.59 11.05
C CYS A 340 -3.90 0.58 10.93
N VAL A 341 -3.11 0.41 12.00
CA VAL A 341 -1.95 -0.50 12.05
C VAL A 341 -2.08 -1.50 13.21
N GLU A 342 -1.46 -2.66 13.06
CA GLU A 342 -1.61 -3.81 13.98
C GLU A 342 -0.32 -4.14 14.72
N LEU A 343 -0.44 -4.34 16.04
CA LEU A 343 0.65 -4.60 16.97
C LEU A 343 0.31 -5.84 17.83
N ASP A 344 0.90 -6.99 17.49
CA ASP A 344 0.73 -8.24 18.24
C ASP A 344 1.74 -8.27 19.39
N CYS A 345 1.29 -7.87 20.58
CA CYS A 345 2.14 -7.57 21.73
C CYS A 345 2.32 -8.81 22.61
N TRP A 346 3.55 -9.25 22.80
CA TRP A 346 3.92 -10.42 23.61
C TRP A 346 4.92 -10.06 24.71
N ASP A 347 4.93 -10.85 25.79
CA ASP A 347 5.91 -10.71 26.87
C ASP A 347 7.32 -11.02 26.37
N GLY A 348 8.22 -10.04 26.45
CA GLY A 348 9.64 -10.26 26.20
C GLY A 348 10.29 -11.00 27.36
N LYS A 349 11.23 -11.88 27.01
CA LYS A 349 11.88 -12.84 27.93
C LYS A 349 13.30 -12.43 28.38
N GLY A 350 13.75 -11.24 27.97
CA GLY A 350 15.03 -10.67 28.42
C GLY A 350 15.01 -10.24 29.88
N GLU A 351 16.18 -9.99 30.46
CA GLU A 351 16.34 -9.63 31.88
C GLU A 351 15.52 -8.39 32.27
N ASP A 352 15.49 -7.37 31.40
CA ASP A 352 14.71 -6.14 31.60
C ASP A 352 13.18 -6.34 31.49
N GLN A 353 12.70 -7.46 30.94
CA GLN A 353 11.27 -7.71 30.64
C GLN A 353 10.63 -6.61 29.76
N GLU A 354 11.24 -6.30 28.61
CA GLU A 354 10.70 -5.34 27.64
C GLU A 354 9.66 -5.99 26.70
N PRO A 355 8.47 -5.39 26.50
CA PRO A 355 7.46 -5.93 25.59
C PRO A 355 7.94 -5.97 24.14
N ILE A 356 7.59 -7.05 23.44
CA ILE A 356 7.97 -7.31 22.05
C ILE A 356 6.73 -7.38 21.14
N ILE A 357 6.95 -7.27 19.83
CA ILE A 357 5.97 -7.54 18.79
C ILE A 357 6.49 -8.65 17.88
N THR A 358 5.66 -9.66 17.64
CA THR A 358 5.99 -10.87 16.86
C THR A 358 4.72 -11.67 16.56
N HIS A 359 4.71 -12.49 15.49
CA HIS A 359 3.59 -13.41 15.24
C HIS A 359 3.76 -14.65 16.14
N GLY A 360 2.95 -14.70 17.20
CA GLY A 360 3.15 -15.62 18.32
C GLY A 360 3.21 -17.10 17.91
N LYS A 361 4.29 -17.78 18.31
CA LYS A 361 4.59 -19.21 17.99
C LYS A 361 4.80 -19.52 16.50
N ALA A 362 4.71 -18.54 15.58
CA ALA A 362 4.86 -18.74 14.14
C ALA A 362 6.32 -18.62 13.64
N MET A 363 7.30 -18.82 14.52
CA MET A 363 8.75 -18.72 14.26
C MET A 363 9.23 -17.40 13.59
N CYS A 364 8.44 -16.33 13.70
CA CYS A 364 8.83 -15.01 13.19
C CYS A 364 9.89 -14.35 14.09
N THR A 365 10.62 -13.36 13.58
CA THR A 365 11.60 -12.61 14.39
C THR A 365 10.92 -11.61 15.30
N ASP A 366 11.48 -11.33 16.48
CA ASP A 366 10.91 -10.36 17.43
C ASP A 366 11.45 -8.94 17.17
N ILE A 367 10.63 -7.91 17.43
CA ILE A 367 11.04 -6.50 17.50
C ILE A 367 10.54 -5.85 18.79
N LEU A 368 11.23 -4.82 19.29
CA LEU A 368 10.81 -4.13 20.53
C LEU A 368 9.56 -3.28 20.29
N PHE A 369 8.56 -3.40 21.19
CA PHE A 369 7.35 -2.58 21.16
C PHE A 369 7.68 -1.08 21.24
N LYS A 370 8.66 -0.70 22.06
CA LYS A 370 9.13 0.67 22.25
C LYS A 370 9.59 1.33 20.94
N ASP A 371 10.34 0.60 20.12
CA ASP A 371 10.90 1.10 18.87
C ASP A 371 9.80 1.26 17.81
N VAL A 372 8.79 0.38 17.83
CA VAL A 372 7.57 0.51 17.02
C VAL A 372 6.77 1.75 17.42
N ILE A 373 6.55 2.00 18.72
CA ILE A 373 5.86 3.21 19.20
C ILE A 373 6.62 4.49 18.81
N GLN A 374 7.95 4.49 18.88
CA GLN A 374 8.77 5.61 18.37
C GLN A 374 8.62 5.76 16.84
N ALA A 375 8.69 4.68 16.07
CA ALA A 375 8.52 4.71 14.62
C ALA A 375 7.14 5.24 14.19
N ILE A 376 6.09 4.88 14.92
CA ILE A 376 4.74 5.40 14.73
C ILE A 376 4.71 6.91 15.04
N LYS A 377 5.32 7.37 16.14
CA LYS A 377 5.43 8.81 16.46
C LYS A 377 6.13 9.58 15.34
N ASP A 378 7.20 9.03 14.78
CA ASP A 378 7.99 9.65 13.72
C ASP A 378 7.21 9.87 12.42
N THR A 379 6.15 9.08 12.15
CA THR A 379 5.55 8.94 10.81
C THR A 379 4.03 9.08 10.74
N ALA A 380 3.29 8.89 11.84
CA ALA A 380 1.82 8.89 11.86
C ALA A 380 1.19 10.09 11.14
N PHE A 381 1.76 11.28 11.33
CA PHE A 381 1.25 12.54 10.78
C PHE A 381 2.24 13.25 9.83
N VAL A 382 2.98 12.47 9.03
CA VAL A 382 3.89 13.02 8.00
C VAL A 382 3.17 13.27 6.67
N THR A 383 2.33 12.33 6.22
CA THR A 383 1.59 12.41 4.95
C THR A 383 0.09 12.65 5.10
N SER A 384 -0.48 12.51 6.31
CA SER A 384 -1.89 12.79 6.60
C SER A 384 -2.10 13.23 8.06
N ASP A 385 -2.89 14.28 8.28
CA ASP A 385 -3.29 14.74 9.62
C ASP A 385 -4.46 13.93 10.21
N ASN A 386 -5.08 13.02 9.45
CA ASN A 386 -6.19 12.20 9.93
C ASN A 386 -5.75 11.25 11.06
N PRO A 387 -6.66 10.90 12.00
CA PRO A 387 -6.35 10.04 13.14
C PRO A 387 -5.77 8.68 12.76
N VAL A 388 -4.93 8.14 13.65
CA VAL A 388 -4.36 6.79 13.52
C VAL A 388 -4.92 5.87 14.61
N ILE A 389 -5.37 4.68 14.23
CA ILE A 389 -5.88 3.63 15.13
C ILE A 389 -4.80 2.55 15.29
N LEU A 390 -4.45 2.23 16.53
CA LEU A 390 -3.55 1.14 16.87
C LEU A 390 -4.36 -0.08 17.30
N SER A 391 -4.42 -1.10 16.44
CA SER A 391 -5.01 -2.41 16.71
C SER A 391 -4.01 -3.23 17.55
N PHE A 392 -4.19 -3.26 18.87
CA PHE A 392 -3.39 -4.14 19.72
C PHE A 392 -4.03 -5.53 19.76
N GLU A 393 -3.25 -6.57 19.45
CA GLU A 393 -3.52 -7.92 19.94
C GLU A 393 -2.63 -8.19 21.15
N ASN A 394 -3.20 -8.10 22.34
CA ASN A 394 -2.46 -7.99 23.59
C ASN A 394 -2.36 -9.35 24.30
N HIS A 395 -1.15 -9.92 24.38
CA HIS A 395 -0.85 -11.18 25.07
C HIS A 395 0.06 -10.98 26.30
N CYS A 396 0.45 -9.73 26.60
CA CYS A 396 1.37 -9.39 27.67
C CYS A 396 0.78 -9.58 29.07
N CYS A 397 1.61 -9.93 30.04
CA CYS A 397 1.31 -9.84 31.46
C CYS A 397 1.10 -8.37 31.88
N LYS A 398 0.29 -8.14 32.93
CA LYS A 398 -0.03 -6.77 33.39
C LYS A 398 1.21 -5.86 33.64
N PRO A 399 2.36 -6.32 34.17
CA PRO A 399 3.56 -5.49 34.29
C PRO A 399 4.09 -4.98 32.94
N GLN A 400 4.13 -5.83 31.90
CA GLN A 400 4.55 -5.41 30.56
C GLN A 400 3.46 -4.58 29.86
N GLN A 401 2.17 -4.84 30.11
CA GLN A 401 1.08 -3.93 29.68
C GLN A 401 1.19 -2.52 30.30
N TYR A 402 1.66 -2.41 31.55
CA TYR A 402 1.93 -1.11 32.14
C TYR A 402 3.09 -0.39 31.42
N LYS A 403 4.18 -1.10 31.09
CA LYS A 403 5.24 -0.56 30.22
C LYS A 403 4.71 -0.11 28.86
N MET A 404 3.87 -0.91 28.20
CA MET A 404 3.24 -0.56 26.92
C MET A 404 2.45 0.75 27.02
N ALA A 405 1.59 0.87 28.05
CA ALA A 405 0.81 2.08 28.29
C ALA A 405 1.71 3.30 28.60
N LYS A 406 2.77 3.11 29.40
CA LYS A 406 3.76 4.15 29.67
C LYS A 406 4.47 4.62 28.41
N TYR A 407 4.90 3.69 27.55
CA TYR A 407 5.54 4.03 26.27
C TYR A 407 4.59 4.75 25.33
N CYS A 408 3.32 4.34 25.21
CA CYS A 408 2.32 5.11 24.46
C CYS A 408 2.18 6.54 25.00
N ASP A 409 2.06 6.70 26.31
CA ASP A 409 1.86 7.99 26.99
C ASP A 409 3.07 8.93 26.85
N GLU A 410 4.27 8.44 27.20
CA GLU A 410 5.52 9.21 27.19
C GLU A 410 6.03 9.51 25.78
N ILE A 411 5.85 8.58 24.83
CA ILE A 411 6.37 8.74 23.47
C ILE A 411 5.39 9.54 22.61
N PHE A 412 4.08 9.23 22.60
CA PHE A 412 3.12 9.98 21.78
C PHE A 412 2.72 11.33 22.40
N GLY A 413 2.72 11.46 23.74
CA GLY A 413 2.35 12.70 24.43
C GLY A 413 0.96 13.19 24.03
N ASP A 414 0.88 14.44 23.55
CA ASP A 414 -0.37 15.10 23.14
C ASP A 414 -1.05 14.46 21.91
N PHE A 415 -0.35 13.61 21.16
CA PHE A 415 -0.98 12.82 20.09
C PHE A 415 -1.84 11.68 20.65
N LEU A 416 -1.53 11.11 21.82
CA LEU A 416 -2.35 10.03 22.38
C LEU A 416 -3.70 10.56 22.89
N LEU A 417 -4.79 10.04 22.36
CA LEU A 417 -6.13 10.35 22.83
C LEU A 417 -6.44 9.56 24.10
N LYS A 418 -5.93 10.04 25.24
CA LYS A 418 -6.05 9.40 26.56
C LYS A 418 -7.45 9.48 27.18
N LEU A 419 -8.25 10.45 26.76
CA LEU A 419 -9.59 10.73 27.29
C LEU A 419 -10.57 10.99 26.13
N PRO A 420 -11.89 10.85 26.34
CA PRO A 420 -12.90 11.35 25.42
C PRO A 420 -12.74 12.86 25.16
N LEU A 421 -13.40 13.33 24.10
CA LEU A 421 -13.56 14.76 23.82
C LEU A 421 -14.81 15.23 24.56
N ASP A 422 -14.79 16.44 25.13
CA ASP A 422 -15.89 16.94 25.98
C ASP A 422 -17.27 16.92 25.28
N ASN A 423 -17.29 17.14 23.97
CA ASN A 423 -18.51 17.14 23.15
C ASN A 423 -19.01 15.74 22.75
N PHE A 424 -18.21 14.69 22.97
CA PHE A 424 -18.47 13.31 22.54
C PHE A 424 -18.30 12.31 23.70
N PRO A 425 -19.19 12.37 24.71
CA PRO A 425 -19.14 11.46 25.85
C PRO A 425 -19.38 10.00 25.43
N ILE A 426 -18.74 9.07 26.15
CA ILE A 426 -18.87 7.62 25.95
C ILE A 426 -20.23 7.15 26.52
N GLU A 427 -21.28 7.36 25.73
CA GLU A 427 -22.67 7.02 26.05
C GLU A 427 -23.31 6.21 24.90
N SER A 428 -24.47 5.59 25.15
CA SER A 428 -25.31 5.00 24.09
C SER A 428 -25.97 6.12 23.26
N GLY A 429 -26.13 5.88 21.95
CA GLY A 429 -26.75 6.80 21.00
C GLY A 429 -25.90 8.02 20.60
N ARG A 430 -24.69 8.19 21.15
CA ARG A 430 -23.75 9.24 20.72
C ARG A 430 -22.97 8.77 19.49
N PRO A 431 -22.86 9.57 18.41
CA PRO A 431 -22.01 9.26 17.28
C PRO A 431 -20.53 9.29 17.67
N LEU A 432 -19.70 8.62 16.85
CA LEU A 432 -18.26 8.84 16.88
C LEU A 432 -17.92 10.28 16.48
N PRO A 433 -16.83 10.87 17.01
CA PRO A 433 -16.28 12.11 16.47
C PRO A 433 -15.86 11.95 15.01
N SER A 434 -15.68 13.06 14.32
CA SER A 434 -15.20 13.10 12.94
C SER A 434 -13.68 12.97 12.80
N PRO A 435 -13.16 12.61 11.61
CA PRO A 435 -11.73 12.71 11.29
C PRO A 435 -11.15 14.12 11.56
N ASN A 436 -11.90 15.18 11.28
CA ASN A 436 -11.49 16.57 11.57
C ASN A 436 -11.31 16.84 13.08
N GLU A 437 -12.21 16.35 13.92
CA GLU A 437 -12.15 16.53 15.39
C GLU A 437 -11.08 15.65 16.05
N LEU A 438 -10.69 14.57 15.38
CA LEU A 438 -9.62 13.65 15.79
C LEU A 438 -8.28 13.93 15.09
N LYS A 439 -8.12 15.11 14.47
CA LYS A 439 -6.88 15.48 13.77
C LYS A 439 -5.65 15.34 14.67
N ARG A 440 -4.63 14.66 14.14
CA ARG A 440 -3.35 14.35 14.78
C ARG A 440 -3.50 13.59 16.11
N LYS A 441 -4.53 12.76 16.23
CA LYS A 441 -4.76 11.86 17.38
C LYS A 441 -4.48 10.40 17.06
N ILE A 442 -3.94 9.71 18.06
CA ILE A 442 -3.68 8.28 18.07
C ILE A 442 -4.67 7.63 19.04
N LEU A 443 -5.46 6.67 18.55
CA LEU A 443 -6.47 5.94 19.29
C LEU A 443 -5.99 4.50 19.54
N ILE A 444 -6.16 3.99 20.76
CA ILE A 444 -5.83 2.59 21.09
C ILE A 444 -7.09 1.72 20.98
N LYS A 445 -7.08 0.74 20.06
CA LYS A 445 -8.00 -0.40 20.04
C LYS A 445 -7.37 -1.52 20.84
N ASN A 446 -7.73 -1.63 22.11
CA ASN A 446 -7.39 -2.74 23.00
C ASN A 446 -8.63 -3.12 23.84
N LYS A 447 -8.68 -4.34 24.41
CA LYS A 447 -9.75 -4.71 25.35
C LYS A 447 -9.80 -3.74 26.54
N ARG A 448 -11.02 -3.47 27.02
CA ARG A 448 -11.30 -2.57 28.16
C ARG A 448 -12.01 -3.32 29.28
N LEU A 449 -11.71 -2.96 30.53
CA LEU A 449 -12.40 -3.43 31.73
C LEU A 449 -13.84 -2.87 31.80
N LYS A 450 -14.71 -3.48 32.62
CA LYS A 450 -16.01 -2.88 32.99
C LYS A 450 -15.76 -1.54 33.72
N PRO A 451 -16.51 -0.45 33.47
CA PRO A 451 -16.20 0.88 34.02
C PRO A 451 -16.02 0.94 35.55
N GLU A 452 -16.85 0.24 36.31
CA GLU A 452 -16.76 0.15 37.77
C GLU A 452 -15.46 -0.51 38.26
N VAL A 453 -15.03 -1.56 37.55
CA VAL A 453 -13.78 -2.29 37.81
C VAL A 453 -12.57 -1.45 37.38
N GLU A 454 -12.66 -0.79 36.23
CA GLU A 454 -11.66 0.15 35.73
C GLU A 454 -11.41 1.28 36.74
N GLN A 455 -12.47 1.94 37.21
CA GLN A 455 -12.36 3.02 38.19
C GLN A 455 -11.74 2.51 39.50
N LYS A 456 -12.26 1.43 40.08
CA LYS A 456 -11.76 0.88 41.35
C LYS A 456 -10.27 0.50 41.27
N GLN A 457 -9.85 -0.17 40.20
CA GLN A 457 -8.45 -0.57 40.02
C GLN A 457 -7.54 0.62 39.68
N LEU A 458 -8.01 1.59 38.89
CA LEU A 458 -7.24 2.79 38.55
C LEU A 458 -7.04 3.73 39.75
N GLU A 459 -8.07 3.89 40.61
CA GLU A 459 -7.95 4.66 41.85
C GLU A 459 -6.98 4.01 42.84
N ALA A 460 -7.00 2.68 42.98
CA ALA A 460 -6.04 1.95 43.81
C ALA A 460 -4.61 2.13 43.26
N PHE A 461 -4.43 1.91 41.96
CA PHE A 461 -3.13 2.07 41.29
C PHE A 461 -2.54 3.49 41.47
N LYS A 462 -3.36 4.54 41.31
CA LYS A 462 -2.93 5.93 41.53
C LYS A 462 -2.46 6.17 42.97
N LYS A 463 -3.19 5.68 43.97
CA LYS A 463 -2.83 5.84 45.40
C LYS A 463 -1.48 5.19 45.74
N HIS A 464 -1.17 4.02 45.16
CA HIS A 464 0.16 3.38 45.33
C HIS A 464 1.28 4.15 44.61
N MET A 465 1.02 4.72 43.42
CA MET A 465 1.99 5.60 42.76
C MET A 465 2.26 6.89 43.55
N GLU A 466 1.22 7.52 44.11
CA GLU A 466 1.32 8.70 44.98
C GLU A 466 2.05 8.40 46.30
N ALA A 467 1.96 7.16 46.81
CA ALA A 467 2.72 6.69 47.97
C ALA A 467 4.22 6.41 47.67
N GLY A 468 4.65 6.45 46.41
CA GLY A 468 6.04 6.18 46.00
C GLY A 468 6.40 4.69 45.94
N GLU A 469 5.43 3.79 45.96
CA GLU A 469 5.66 2.34 45.97
C GLU A 469 5.93 1.80 44.55
N THR A 470 7.18 1.90 44.10
CA THR A 470 7.58 1.46 42.75
C THR A 470 7.69 -0.06 42.57
N ASN A 471 7.56 -0.87 43.63
CA ASN A 471 7.63 -2.34 43.59
C ASN A 471 6.26 -2.94 43.24
N THR A 472 5.93 -2.94 41.95
CA THR A 472 4.62 -3.27 41.39
C THR A 472 4.13 -4.74 41.40
N PRO A 473 4.95 -5.82 41.47
CA PRO A 473 4.45 -7.18 41.17
C PRO A 473 3.24 -7.65 41.98
N ALA A 474 3.27 -7.53 43.31
CA ALA A 474 2.20 -8.03 44.18
C ALA A 474 0.88 -7.25 44.05
N ILE A 475 0.97 -5.93 43.83
CA ILE A 475 -0.19 -5.04 43.69
C ILE A 475 -0.87 -5.24 42.32
N ILE A 476 -0.06 -5.46 41.28
CA ILE A 476 -0.55 -5.72 39.92
C ILE A 476 -1.34 -7.05 39.86
N MET A 477 -0.88 -8.09 40.57
CA MET A 477 -1.54 -9.40 40.67
C MET A 477 -2.64 -9.47 41.74
N GLY A 478 -3.27 -8.34 42.07
CA GLY A 478 -4.22 -8.20 43.19
C GLY A 478 -5.26 -9.31 43.33
N GLU A 479 -5.47 -9.71 44.58
CA GLU A 479 -6.09 -10.96 45.07
C GLU A 479 -7.31 -11.46 44.25
N GLU A 480 -7.22 -12.72 43.82
CA GLU A 480 -8.30 -13.45 43.13
C GLU A 480 -9.38 -13.88 44.14
N ASN A 481 -10.35 -12.99 44.40
CA ASN A 481 -11.56 -13.36 45.12
C ASN A 481 -12.44 -14.26 44.23
N GLU A 482 -12.44 -15.57 44.50
CA GLU A 482 -13.16 -16.59 43.72
C GLU A 482 -14.71 -16.47 43.76
N GLU A 483 -15.27 -15.64 44.64
CA GLU A 483 -16.69 -15.64 45.05
C GLU A 483 -17.72 -15.04 44.06
N GLU A 484 -17.32 -14.47 42.91
CA GLU A 484 -18.27 -14.03 41.85
C GLU A 484 -18.28 -14.94 40.60
N THR A 485 -17.67 -16.14 40.69
CA THR A 485 -17.61 -17.08 39.54
C THR A 485 -18.79 -18.06 39.46
N GLU A 486 -19.65 -18.15 40.49
CA GLU A 486 -20.89 -18.95 40.45
C GLU A 486 -22.12 -18.08 40.16
N ASN A 487 -22.34 -17.73 38.88
CA ASN A 487 -23.57 -18.06 38.15
C ASN A 487 -23.57 -17.49 36.71
N GLY A 488 -23.64 -18.38 35.71
CA GLY A 488 -24.35 -18.05 34.48
C GLY A 488 -23.55 -17.72 33.21
N GLU A 489 -22.51 -18.48 32.88
CA GLU A 489 -22.28 -18.85 31.46
C GLU A 489 -21.60 -20.23 31.41
N LYS A 490 -22.11 -21.14 30.57
CA LYS A 490 -21.47 -22.44 30.31
C LYS A 490 -20.84 -22.35 28.92
N ASP A 491 -19.53 -22.58 28.84
CA ASP A 491 -18.84 -22.67 27.56
C ASP A 491 -19.45 -23.77 26.69
N ALA A 492 -19.96 -23.36 25.53
CA ALA A 492 -20.27 -24.26 24.44
C ALA A 492 -19.02 -24.39 23.56
N GLU A 493 -18.41 -25.57 23.55
CA GLU A 493 -17.32 -25.87 22.62
C GLU A 493 -17.80 -25.68 21.17
N GLU A 494 -17.21 -24.75 20.41
CA GLU A 494 -17.35 -24.77 18.96
C GLU A 494 -16.67 -26.03 18.41
N LYS A 495 -17.49 -26.95 17.90
CA LYS A 495 -17.05 -28.03 17.02
C LYS A 495 -17.53 -27.72 15.62
N ASP A 496 -16.60 -27.52 14.70
CA ASP A 496 -16.89 -27.45 13.27
C ASP A 496 -17.68 -28.69 12.85
N LEU A 497 -18.90 -28.48 12.38
CA LEU A 497 -19.77 -29.54 11.86
C LEU A 497 -20.15 -29.22 10.42
N ASN A 498 -19.51 -29.96 9.50
CA ASN A 498 -19.85 -29.98 8.09
C ASN A 498 -21.32 -30.37 7.90
N LEU A 499 -22.14 -29.40 7.48
CA LEU A 499 -23.53 -29.63 7.09
C LEU A 499 -23.60 -30.18 5.66
N ASN A 500 -23.48 -31.50 5.53
CA ASN A 500 -24.04 -32.22 4.38
C ASN A 500 -25.46 -32.69 4.73
N SER A 501 -26.38 -32.58 3.78
CA SER A 501 -27.81 -32.76 4.00
C SER A 501 -28.24 -34.23 4.03
N GLU A 502 -29.03 -34.62 5.03
CA GLU A 502 -29.99 -35.72 4.90
C GLU A 502 -31.26 -35.43 5.70
N ALA A 503 -32.42 -35.51 5.05
CA ALA A 503 -33.71 -35.15 5.64
C ALA A 503 -34.44 -36.40 6.17
N THR A 504 -34.77 -36.40 7.45
CA THR A 504 -35.55 -37.48 8.08
C THR A 504 -37.01 -37.44 7.61
N SER A 505 -37.58 -38.64 7.37
CA SER A 505 -38.99 -38.82 7.01
C SER A 505 -39.73 -39.57 8.12
N GLU A 506 -40.80 -38.95 8.65
CA GLU A 506 -41.72 -39.62 9.56
C GLU A 506 -42.72 -40.50 8.80
N LYS A 507 -43.21 -41.55 9.47
CA LYS A 507 -44.10 -42.55 8.88
C LYS A 507 -45.57 -42.22 9.13
N VAL A 508 -46.36 -42.18 8.06
CA VAL A 508 -47.77 -42.59 8.09
C VAL A 508 -47.91 -43.80 7.18
N GLY A 509 -48.45 -44.90 7.69
CA GLY A 509 -48.44 -46.18 7.00
C GLY A 509 -49.77 -46.56 6.34
N ASN A 510 -49.70 -47.46 5.36
CA ASN A 510 -50.74 -48.48 5.21
C ASN A 510 -50.23 -49.75 4.48
N SER A 511 -50.97 -50.84 4.65
CA SER A 511 -50.82 -52.17 4.03
C SER A 511 -50.56 -52.14 2.51
N VAL A 512 -49.89 -53.11 1.88
CA VAL A 512 -50.23 -54.56 1.75
C VAL A 512 -48.95 -55.41 1.46
N PRO A 513 -48.87 -56.73 1.80
CA PRO A 513 -47.61 -57.51 1.77
C PRO A 513 -47.45 -58.49 0.58
N GLN A 514 -46.36 -59.27 0.64
CA GLN A 514 -45.91 -60.41 -0.23
C GLN A 514 -45.00 -60.01 -1.43
N GLY A 515 -43.84 -60.65 -1.65
CA GLY A 515 -43.14 -61.62 -0.78
C GLY A 515 -41.86 -62.23 -1.38
N ASN A 516 -41.02 -62.79 -0.50
CA ASN A 516 -39.97 -63.83 -0.65
C ASN A 516 -38.96 -63.82 -1.83
N ALA A 517 -37.69 -64.04 -1.44
CA ALA A 517 -36.66 -64.85 -2.13
C ALA A 517 -36.04 -64.33 -3.45
N VAL A 518 -34.83 -64.72 -3.87
CA VAL A 518 -33.53 -64.94 -3.17
C VAL A 518 -32.44 -65.11 -4.25
N SER A 519 -31.24 -64.55 -4.03
CA SER A 519 -29.95 -64.92 -4.68
C SER A 519 -29.67 -64.75 -6.19
N THR A 520 -28.40 -64.37 -6.43
CA THR A 520 -27.46 -64.79 -7.50
C THR A 520 -27.46 -64.18 -8.92
N LYS A 521 -26.24 -63.75 -9.29
CA LYS A 521 -25.56 -63.82 -10.61
C LYS A 521 -25.96 -62.84 -11.74
N LYS A 522 -25.00 -61.96 -12.07
CA LYS A 522 -24.64 -61.51 -13.45
C LYS A 522 -24.36 -62.74 -14.36
N PRO A 523 -24.42 -62.66 -15.72
CA PRO A 523 -24.00 -61.50 -16.53
C PRO A 523 -24.74 -61.24 -17.87
N GLN A 524 -24.12 -60.35 -18.68
CA GLN A 524 -24.18 -60.21 -20.15
C GLN A 524 -25.35 -59.47 -20.82
N GLU A 525 -25.08 -59.13 -22.09
CA GLU A 525 -25.68 -58.07 -22.92
C GLU A 525 -26.72 -58.62 -23.93
N LEU A 526 -27.51 -57.73 -24.56
CA LEU A 526 -27.68 -57.69 -26.05
C LEU A 526 -28.73 -56.65 -26.53
N SER A 527 -28.26 -55.61 -27.24
CA SER A 527 -28.91 -55.06 -28.47
C SER A 527 -30.28 -54.31 -28.33
N ASN A 528 -30.86 -53.61 -29.33
CA ASN A 528 -30.44 -53.32 -30.71
C ASN A 528 -31.11 -52.05 -31.35
N SER A 529 -30.30 -51.17 -31.96
CA SER A 529 -30.43 -50.56 -33.32
C SER A 529 -31.62 -49.68 -33.81
N ILE A 530 -31.33 -49.03 -34.96
CA ILE A 530 -32.17 -48.23 -35.92
C ILE A 530 -32.30 -46.73 -35.53
N LYS A 531 -31.70 -45.71 -36.17
CA LYS A 531 -31.26 -45.34 -37.56
C LYS A 531 -32.25 -44.50 -38.39
N LYS A 532 -31.94 -43.20 -38.59
CA LYS A 532 -31.70 -42.52 -39.90
C LYS A 532 -31.28 -41.05 -39.72
N GLY A 533 -30.49 -40.52 -40.67
CA GLY A 533 -30.12 -39.09 -40.80
C GLY A 533 -30.91 -38.38 -41.92
N PRO A 534 -30.35 -37.41 -42.71
CA PRO A 534 -28.91 -37.21 -42.97
C PRO A 534 -28.43 -35.73 -43.05
N ASP A 535 -27.14 -35.52 -43.40
CA ASP A 535 -26.43 -34.42 -44.13
C ASP A 535 -26.77 -32.93 -43.82
N ASP A 536 -25.85 -31.96 -43.69
CA ASP A 536 -24.37 -31.82 -43.56
C ASP A 536 -24.11 -30.58 -42.64
N GLU A 537 -22.98 -29.87 -42.45
CA GLU A 537 -21.61 -29.68 -43.00
C GLU A 537 -20.75 -29.10 -41.81
N VAL A 538 -19.50 -28.59 -41.76
CA VAL A 538 -18.38 -28.10 -42.65
C VAL A 538 -17.02 -28.42 -41.95
N THR A 539 -15.89 -28.11 -42.60
CA THR A 539 -14.46 -28.09 -42.13
C THR A 539 -14.16 -27.07 -40.99
N GLU A 540 -13.01 -27.03 -40.30
CA GLU A 540 -11.58 -27.08 -40.75
C GLU A 540 -10.61 -27.93 -39.89
N MET A 541 -9.34 -28.02 -40.35
CA MET A 541 -8.31 -28.97 -39.91
C MET A 541 -6.91 -28.34 -39.78
N SER A 542 -5.99 -29.09 -39.16
CA SER A 542 -4.51 -28.93 -39.09
C SER A 542 -3.82 -28.77 -40.47
N GLU A 543 -2.54 -28.37 -40.65
CA GLU A 543 -1.23 -28.77 -40.06
C GLU A 543 -0.19 -27.63 -40.23
N ALA A 544 0.81 -27.37 -39.36
CA ALA A 544 2.08 -28.06 -39.03
C ALA A 544 3.25 -27.96 -40.06
N THR A 545 4.43 -27.49 -39.61
CA THR A 545 5.82 -27.73 -40.15
C THR A 545 6.83 -26.99 -39.25
N GLU A 546 7.67 -27.70 -38.48
CA GLU A 546 9.06 -28.11 -38.78
C GLU A 546 10.17 -27.07 -38.44
N ALA A 547 11.00 -27.42 -37.46
CA ALA A 547 12.37 -26.94 -37.27
C ALA A 547 13.20 -28.06 -36.61
N THR A 548 14.47 -28.22 -36.99
CA THR A 548 15.29 -29.42 -36.73
C THR A 548 15.93 -29.48 -35.33
N ASP A 549 16.01 -30.69 -34.77
CA ASP A 549 16.79 -31.04 -33.57
C ASP A 549 18.24 -31.43 -33.90
N ALA A 550 19.20 -31.09 -33.03
CA ALA A 550 20.54 -31.67 -32.94
C ALA A 550 21.34 -31.20 -31.69
N THR A 551 21.43 -32.05 -30.65
CA THR A 551 22.41 -32.03 -29.52
C THR A 551 22.38 -30.82 -28.55
N ASP A 552 22.71 -30.94 -27.26
CA ASP A 552 23.25 -32.08 -26.49
C ASP A 552 22.59 -32.20 -25.09
N VAL A 553 22.97 -33.20 -24.29
CA VAL A 553 22.20 -33.73 -23.15
C VAL A 553 22.67 -33.23 -21.77
N SER A 554 21.75 -33.32 -20.78
CA SER A 554 21.93 -33.30 -19.32
C SER A 554 22.12 -31.96 -18.59
N GLU A 555 21.01 -31.43 -18.05
CA GLU A 555 20.86 -31.02 -16.63
C GLU A 555 19.36 -30.78 -16.33
N ALA A 556 18.62 -31.85 -15.98
CA ALA A 556 17.16 -31.80 -15.82
C ALA A 556 16.60 -32.88 -14.87
N SER A 557 16.99 -32.84 -13.59
CA SER A 557 16.45 -33.71 -12.53
C SER A 557 15.99 -32.99 -11.26
N ASP A 558 16.45 -31.75 -11.05
CA ASP A 558 16.44 -31.15 -9.71
C ASP A 558 15.33 -30.10 -9.49
N GLN A 559 14.57 -29.77 -10.54
CA GLN A 559 13.46 -28.80 -10.46
C GLN A 559 12.15 -29.44 -9.96
N ASP A 560 11.83 -30.67 -10.38
CA ASP A 560 10.58 -31.35 -9.97
C ASP A 560 10.61 -31.80 -8.50
N ASN A 561 11.77 -32.25 -8.01
CA ASN A 561 11.93 -32.59 -6.59
C ASN A 561 11.81 -31.36 -5.68
N ASN A 562 12.34 -30.21 -6.11
CA ASN A 562 12.19 -28.95 -5.35
C ASN A 562 10.73 -28.47 -5.30
N LYS A 563 9.94 -28.68 -6.35
CA LYS A 563 8.49 -28.38 -6.30
C LYS A 563 7.76 -29.23 -5.27
N LYS A 564 7.93 -30.55 -5.30
CA LYS A 564 7.28 -31.43 -4.32
C LYS A 564 7.75 -31.16 -2.89
N ALA A 565 9.04 -30.89 -2.68
CA ALA A 565 9.56 -30.52 -1.37
C ALA A 565 9.00 -29.18 -0.87
N ALA A 566 8.70 -28.23 -1.76
CA ALA A 566 8.01 -26.99 -1.41
C ALA A 566 6.52 -27.23 -1.11
N GLU A 567 5.81 -27.97 -1.96
CA GLU A 567 4.38 -28.31 -1.77
C GLU A 567 4.16 -29.10 -0.46
N GLU A 568 4.98 -30.12 -0.17
CA GLU A 568 4.94 -30.87 1.11
C GLU A 568 5.33 -30.02 2.32
N ALA A 569 6.20 -29.01 2.14
CA ALA A 569 6.55 -28.07 3.21
C ALA A 569 5.43 -27.07 3.48
N GLU A 570 4.79 -26.50 2.45
CA GLU A 570 3.66 -25.57 2.61
C GLU A 570 2.44 -26.27 3.19
N ASP A 571 2.10 -27.49 2.76
CA ASP A 571 1.08 -28.32 3.43
C ASP A 571 1.41 -28.54 4.92
N SER A 572 2.69 -28.70 5.27
CA SER A 572 3.11 -28.87 6.68
C SER A 572 3.01 -27.58 7.51
N GLU A 573 3.30 -26.42 6.91
CA GLU A 573 3.21 -25.12 7.56
C GLU A 573 1.75 -24.65 7.68
N GLU A 574 0.92 -24.87 6.66
CA GLU A 574 -0.53 -24.71 6.74
C GLU A 574 -1.14 -25.65 7.79
N ALA A 575 -0.70 -26.90 7.87
CA ALA A 575 -1.13 -27.82 8.93
C ALA A 575 -0.67 -27.39 10.33
N LEU A 576 0.50 -26.77 10.47
CA LEU A 576 1.00 -26.21 11.74
C LEU A 576 0.22 -24.95 12.16
N ILE A 577 -0.16 -24.09 11.20
CA ILE A 577 -0.99 -22.89 11.46
C ILE A 577 -2.48 -23.26 11.62
N ALA A 578 -2.98 -24.33 11.01
CA ALA A 578 -4.30 -24.89 11.31
C ALA A 578 -4.34 -25.58 12.68
N GLN A 579 -3.22 -26.16 13.14
CA GLN A 579 -3.05 -26.66 14.52
C GLN A 579 -2.73 -25.56 15.53
N TYR A 580 -2.36 -24.35 15.08
CA TYR A 580 -2.20 -23.19 15.95
C TYR A 580 -3.55 -22.78 16.51
N LYS A 581 -3.84 -23.25 17.72
CA LYS A 581 -4.93 -22.71 18.52
C LYS A 581 -4.63 -21.24 18.81
N TYR A 582 -5.35 -20.37 18.11
CA TYR A 582 -5.44 -18.95 18.39
C TYR A 582 -5.83 -18.75 19.86
N VAL A 583 -4.87 -18.32 20.67
CA VAL A 583 -5.12 -17.91 22.05
C VAL A 583 -5.57 -16.46 21.95
N GLY A 584 -6.86 -16.20 22.07
CA GLY A 584 -7.37 -14.83 21.96
C GLY A 584 -6.75 -13.92 23.01
N ALA A 585 -6.44 -12.67 22.61
CA ALA A 585 -5.81 -11.64 23.44
C ALA A 585 -6.32 -11.64 24.90
N THR A 586 -5.43 -11.39 25.85
CA THR A 586 -5.72 -11.53 27.29
C THR A 586 -6.95 -10.73 27.74
N THR A 587 -7.78 -11.33 28.58
CA THR A 587 -8.86 -10.63 29.31
C THR A 587 -8.32 -9.88 30.53
N ASN A 588 -7.10 -10.17 30.95
CA ASN A 588 -6.49 -9.63 32.17
C ASN A 588 -5.77 -8.29 31.89
N ILE A 589 -6.55 -7.23 31.69
CA ILE A 589 -6.06 -5.91 31.27
C ILE A 589 -5.59 -5.06 32.46
N HIS A 590 -4.44 -4.38 32.31
CA HIS A 590 -3.95 -3.41 33.29
C HIS A 590 -4.81 -2.12 33.27
N PRO A 591 -5.26 -1.57 34.42
CA PRO A 591 -6.19 -0.45 34.47
C PRO A 591 -5.68 0.82 33.77
N TYR A 592 -4.38 1.09 33.79
CA TYR A 592 -3.79 2.24 33.09
C TYR A 592 -3.89 2.13 31.56
N LEU A 593 -3.82 0.90 31.01
CA LEU A 593 -4.00 0.65 29.58
C LEU A 593 -5.49 0.66 29.20
N SER A 594 -6.35 0.12 30.07
CA SER A 594 -7.81 0.14 29.90
C SER A 594 -8.34 1.56 29.77
N ALA A 595 -7.93 2.47 30.66
CA ALA A 595 -8.40 3.85 30.70
C ALA A 595 -8.04 4.69 29.46
N MET A 596 -7.11 4.24 28.61
CA MET A 596 -6.76 4.89 27.34
C MET A 596 -7.67 4.49 26.16
N VAL A 597 -8.55 3.50 26.34
CA VAL A 597 -9.46 3.00 25.30
C VAL A 597 -10.78 3.79 25.32
N ASN A 598 -11.08 4.46 24.20
CA ASN A 598 -12.28 5.28 24.04
C ASN A 598 -13.12 4.88 22.81
N TYR A 599 -12.93 5.52 21.66
CA TYR A 599 -13.84 5.41 20.51
C TYR A 599 -13.67 4.16 19.65
N ALA A 600 -12.65 3.35 19.93
CA ALA A 600 -12.32 2.13 19.19
C ALA A 600 -12.36 0.88 20.11
N GLN A 601 -13.36 0.79 20.98
CA GLN A 601 -13.45 -0.26 22.01
C GLN A 601 -13.88 -1.61 21.39
N PRO A 602 -13.02 -2.63 21.34
CA PRO A 602 -13.34 -3.91 20.71
C PRO A 602 -14.23 -4.76 21.63
N VAL A 603 -15.36 -5.24 21.11
CA VAL A 603 -16.28 -6.14 21.83
C VAL A 603 -16.55 -7.43 21.04
N LYS A 604 -16.77 -8.54 21.76
CA LYS A 604 -17.26 -9.80 21.18
C LYS A 604 -18.63 -9.53 20.56
N PHE A 605 -18.73 -9.71 19.25
CA PHE A 605 -19.99 -9.60 18.52
C PHE A 605 -20.98 -10.68 18.98
N GLN A 606 -22.28 -10.37 19.01
CA GLN A 606 -23.34 -11.28 19.45
C GLN A 606 -24.37 -11.48 18.32
N SER A 607 -25.11 -10.43 17.97
CA SER A 607 -25.86 -10.32 16.71
C SER A 607 -25.96 -8.85 16.28
N PHE A 608 -26.46 -8.60 15.07
CA PHE A 608 -26.76 -7.24 14.62
C PHE A 608 -27.90 -6.60 15.44
N ASP A 609 -28.90 -7.40 15.85
CA ASP A 609 -30.03 -6.94 16.67
C ASP A 609 -29.53 -6.46 18.05
N VAL A 610 -28.65 -7.21 18.69
CA VAL A 610 -28.07 -6.84 20.00
C VAL A 610 -27.17 -5.61 19.89
N ALA A 611 -26.49 -5.41 18.77
CA ALA A 611 -25.71 -4.21 18.52
C ALA A 611 -26.63 -2.98 18.29
N GLU A 612 -27.74 -3.16 17.57
CA GLU A 612 -28.76 -2.13 17.33
C GLU A 612 -29.52 -1.75 18.60
N GLU A 613 -29.96 -2.71 19.41
CA GLU A 613 -30.64 -2.50 20.69
C GLU A 613 -29.76 -1.72 21.68
N ARG A 614 -28.48 -2.08 21.80
CA ARG A 614 -27.54 -1.38 22.69
C ARG A 614 -27.17 0.01 22.16
N ASN A 615 -27.12 0.19 20.83
CA ASN A 615 -26.86 1.46 20.15
C ASN A 615 -25.56 2.16 20.62
N ILE A 616 -24.48 1.40 20.85
CA ILE A 616 -23.21 1.92 21.39
C ILE A 616 -22.18 2.12 20.28
N HIS A 617 -21.99 3.35 19.80
CA HIS A 617 -21.23 3.61 18.56
C HIS A 617 -19.71 3.45 18.74
N HIS A 618 -19.19 3.70 19.96
CA HIS A 618 -17.78 3.50 20.32
C HIS A 618 -17.38 2.02 20.49
N ASN A 619 -18.35 1.09 20.51
CA ASN A 619 -18.07 -0.33 20.45
C ASN A 619 -17.86 -0.76 18.99
N MET A 620 -16.73 -1.41 18.72
CA MET A 620 -16.37 -1.95 17.41
C MET A 620 -16.21 -3.47 17.47
N SER A 621 -16.33 -4.16 16.33
CA SER A 621 -16.09 -5.60 16.24
C SER A 621 -15.11 -5.93 15.12
N SER A 622 -14.29 -6.96 15.33
CA SER A 622 -13.30 -7.45 14.37
C SER A 622 -13.67 -8.86 13.90
N PHE A 623 -13.63 -9.11 12.60
CA PHE A 623 -14.04 -10.37 11.97
C PHE A 623 -12.96 -10.86 11.02
N ASN A 624 -12.63 -12.16 11.04
CA ASN A 624 -11.84 -12.74 9.96
C ASN A 624 -12.69 -12.78 8.66
N GLU A 625 -12.03 -12.87 7.51
CA GLU A 625 -12.69 -12.82 6.20
C GLU A 625 -13.81 -13.87 6.05
N SER A 626 -13.66 -15.06 6.63
CA SER A 626 -14.64 -16.16 6.53
C SER A 626 -15.92 -15.84 7.29
N VAL A 627 -15.80 -15.30 8.51
CA VAL A 627 -16.94 -14.86 9.34
C VAL A 627 -17.63 -13.66 8.70
N GLY A 628 -16.87 -12.68 8.21
CA GLY A 628 -17.41 -11.55 7.47
C GLY A 628 -18.14 -11.98 6.18
N LEU A 629 -17.58 -12.94 5.44
CA LEU A 629 -18.23 -13.57 4.27
C LEU A 629 -19.49 -14.36 4.65
N GLY A 630 -19.60 -14.86 5.88
CA GLY A 630 -20.83 -15.43 6.43
C GLY A 630 -21.92 -14.36 6.51
N TYR A 631 -21.68 -13.27 7.24
CA TYR A 631 -22.64 -12.17 7.39
C TYR A 631 -22.97 -11.48 6.05
N LEU A 632 -22.02 -11.37 5.11
CA LEU A 632 -22.30 -10.89 3.76
C LEU A 632 -23.28 -11.77 2.96
N LYS A 633 -23.39 -13.08 3.28
CA LYS A 633 -24.32 -14.01 2.62
C LYS A 633 -25.69 -14.06 3.30
N THR A 634 -25.75 -13.88 4.62
CA THR A 634 -26.98 -14.08 5.41
C THR A 634 -27.63 -12.79 5.90
N ASN A 635 -26.85 -11.71 6.09
CA ASN A 635 -27.24 -10.53 6.84
C ASN A 635 -26.64 -9.23 6.27
N ALA A 636 -26.57 -9.11 4.94
CA ALA A 636 -25.89 -8.00 4.27
C ALA A 636 -26.50 -6.62 4.57
N ILE A 637 -27.83 -6.53 4.76
CA ILE A 637 -28.54 -5.27 5.02
C ILE A 637 -28.29 -4.82 6.47
N GLU A 638 -28.31 -5.77 7.39
CA GLU A 638 -28.03 -5.60 8.81
C GLU A 638 -26.57 -5.16 9.03
N PHE A 639 -25.63 -5.75 8.28
CA PHE A 639 -24.22 -5.35 8.31
C PHE A 639 -24.02 -3.91 7.80
N VAL A 640 -24.69 -3.52 6.70
CA VAL A 640 -24.74 -2.13 6.22
C VAL A 640 -25.35 -1.19 7.26
N ASN A 641 -26.37 -1.61 8.00
CA ASN A 641 -27.00 -0.78 9.03
C ASN A 641 -26.13 -0.65 10.30
N TYR A 642 -25.41 -1.69 10.68
CA TYR A 642 -24.40 -1.65 11.74
C TYR A 642 -23.28 -0.66 11.40
N ASN A 643 -22.72 -0.74 10.19
CA ASN A 643 -21.61 0.10 9.75
C ASN A 643 -21.96 1.61 9.64
N LYS A 644 -23.24 2.00 9.62
CA LYS A 644 -23.66 3.42 9.70
C LYS A 644 -23.47 4.04 11.09
N ARG A 645 -23.21 3.23 12.12
CA ARG A 645 -23.13 3.64 13.54
C ARG A 645 -21.82 3.20 14.19
N GLN A 646 -21.41 1.97 13.94
CA GLN A 646 -20.29 1.30 14.58
C GLN A 646 -19.22 0.96 13.55
N MET A 647 -17.97 0.86 14.01
CA MET A 647 -16.88 0.40 13.14
C MET A 647 -16.80 -1.14 13.12
N SER A 648 -16.61 -1.70 11.93
CA SER A 648 -16.12 -3.06 11.76
C SER A 648 -14.68 -3.07 11.25
N ARG A 649 -13.91 -4.06 11.72
CA ARG A 649 -12.62 -4.44 11.14
C ARG A 649 -12.75 -5.80 10.48
N ILE A 650 -12.22 -5.94 9.27
CA ILE A 650 -12.06 -7.23 8.58
C ILE A 650 -10.56 -7.54 8.49
N TYR A 651 -10.17 -8.80 8.68
CA TYR A 651 -8.77 -9.23 8.55
C TYR A 651 -8.66 -10.62 7.88
N PRO A 652 -7.50 -10.98 7.30
CA PRO A 652 -7.31 -12.27 6.62
C PRO A 652 -7.51 -13.48 7.55
N LYS A 653 -7.91 -14.62 7.00
CA LYS A 653 -7.89 -15.91 7.72
C LYS A 653 -6.44 -16.36 7.97
N GLY A 654 -6.19 -17.07 9.07
CA GLY A 654 -4.85 -17.59 9.41
C GLY A 654 -4.26 -18.55 8.37
N GLY A 655 -5.10 -19.33 7.67
CA GLY A 655 -4.71 -20.16 6.51
C GLY A 655 -4.47 -19.35 5.23
N ARG A 656 -3.58 -18.35 5.34
CA ARG A 656 -2.95 -17.54 4.27
C ARG A 656 -1.49 -17.32 4.67
N VAL A 657 -0.77 -18.43 4.79
CA VAL A 657 0.58 -18.46 5.37
C VAL A 657 1.59 -17.69 4.51
N ASP A 658 1.28 -17.58 3.22
CA ASP A 658 1.95 -16.78 2.19
C ASP A 658 1.77 -15.25 2.35
N SER A 659 0.89 -14.80 3.24
CA SER A 659 0.44 -13.40 3.38
C SER A 659 -0.37 -12.87 2.19
N SER A 660 -1.02 -13.73 1.40
CA SER A 660 -2.00 -13.30 0.38
C SER A 660 -3.14 -12.47 0.98
N ASN A 661 -3.76 -11.62 0.15
CA ASN A 661 -4.94 -10.86 0.54
C ASN A 661 -6.26 -11.47 0.05
N TYR A 662 -7.35 -11.04 0.69
CA TYR A 662 -8.71 -11.17 0.19
C TYR A 662 -9.10 -9.89 -0.56
N MET A 663 -10.09 -9.97 -1.46
CA MET A 663 -10.56 -8.81 -2.22
C MET A 663 -11.29 -7.82 -1.30
N PRO A 664 -10.82 -6.56 -1.09
CA PRO A 664 -11.42 -5.67 -0.09
C PRO A 664 -12.80 -5.14 -0.50
N GLN A 665 -13.09 -5.05 -1.80
CA GLN A 665 -14.31 -4.44 -2.33
C GLN A 665 -15.60 -5.11 -1.84
N ILE A 666 -15.61 -6.43 -1.59
CA ILE A 666 -16.79 -7.12 -1.06
C ILE A 666 -17.18 -6.66 0.36
N PHE A 667 -16.22 -6.17 1.16
CA PHE A 667 -16.47 -5.64 2.50
C PHE A 667 -16.77 -4.15 2.47
N TRP A 668 -16.09 -3.38 1.61
CA TRP A 668 -16.48 -1.98 1.34
C TRP A 668 -17.92 -1.86 0.83
N ASN A 669 -18.41 -2.83 0.04
CA ASN A 669 -19.81 -2.90 -0.39
C ASN A 669 -20.81 -3.00 0.77
N ALA A 670 -20.40 -3.50 1.93
CA ALA A 670 -21.21 -3.53 3.16
C ALA A 670 -20.91 -2.37 4.12
N GLY A 671 -20.10 -1.39 3.72
CA GLY A 671 -19.71 -0.25 4.55
C GLY A 671 -18.61 -0.55 5.58
N CYS A 672 -17.95 -1.71 5.52
CA CYS A 672 -16.91 -2.03 6.50
C CYS A 672 -15.73 -1.06 6.37
N GLN A 673 -15.34 -0.42 7.48
CA GLN A 673 -14.42 0.71 7.47
C GLN A 673 -12.96 0.24 7.44
N MET A 674 -12.57 -0.58 8.44
CA MET A 674 -11.20 -1.05 8.59
C MET A 674 -11.01 -2.41 7.89
N VAL A 675 -10.94 -2.40 6.57
CA VAL A 675 -10.69 -3.61 5.76
C VAL A 675 -9.18 -3.85 5.70
N SER A 676 -8.64 -4.58 6.68
CA SER A 676 -7.20 -4.74 6.89
C SER A 676 -6.56 -5.77 5.96
N LEU A 677 -5.46 -5.37 5.32
CA LEU A 677 -4.70 -6.16 4.35
C LEU A 677 -3.21 -6.32 4.75
N ASN A 678 -2.55 -7.34 4.19
CA ASN A 678 -1.11 -7.58 4.29
C ASN A 678 -0.37 -6.64 3.33
N PHE A 679 0.20 -5.53 3.84
CA PHE A 679 0.85 -4.47 3.05
C PHE A 679 2.19 -4.90 2.41
N GLN A 680 2.79 -5.98 2.89
CA GLN A 680 3.99 -6.60 2.31
C GLN A 680 3.72 -7.35 1.00
N THR A 681 2.45 -7.60 0.64
CA THR A 681 2.06 -8.44 -0.50
C THR A 681 1.44 -7.57 -1.60
N PRO A 682 2.16 -7.24 -2.69
CA PRO A 682 1.69 -6.34 -3.75
C PRO A 682 0.73 -7.01 -4.75
N ASP A 683 -0.22 -7.80 -4.25
CA ASP A 683 -1.22 -8.50 -5.06
C ASP A 683 -2.35 -7.57 -5.56
N LEU A 684 -3.28 -8.11 -6.36
CA LEU A 684 -4.38 -7.34 -6.95
C LEU A 684 -5.26 -6.62 -5.91
N ALA A 685 -5.39 -7.18 -4.71
CA ALA A 685 -6.15 -6.56 -3.63
C ALA A 685 -5.38 -5.38 -3.01
N MET A 686 -4.06 -5.49 -2.86
CA MET A 686 -3.21 -4.38 -2.43
C MET A 686 -3.12 -3.28 -3.48
N GLN A 687 -3.01 -3.63 -4.77
CA GLN A 687 -3.03 -2.67 -5.89
C GLN A 687 -4.34 -1.87 -5.94
N LEU A 688 -5.48 -2.55 -5.76
CA LEU A 688 -6.79 -1.90 -5.62
C LEU A 688 -6.88 -1.01 -4.37
N ASN A 689 -6.25 -1.42 -3.26
CA ASN A 689 -6.20 -0.62 -2.02
C ASN A 689 -5.42 0.68 -2.24
N GLN A 690 -4.19 0.59 -2.76
CA GLN A 690 -3.32 1.73 -3.05
C GLN A 690 -3.98 2.72 -4.03
N GLY A 691 -4.45 2.24 -5.19
CA GLY A 691 -5.08 3.10 -6.20
C GLY A 691 -6.44 3.69 -5.79
N LYS A 692 -7.08 3.17 -4.73
CA LYS A 692 -8.30 3.76 -4.15
C LYS A 692 -7.98 4.82 -3.09
N TYR A 693 -6.97 4.59 -2.25
CA TYR A 693 -6.59 5.51 -1.17
C TYR A 693 -5.60 6.61 -1.58
N GLU A 694 -5.11 6.62 -2.82
CA GLU A 694 -4.40 7.77 -3.41
C GLU A 694 -5.29 9.02 -3.57
N TYR A 695 -6.60 8.83 -3.77
CA TYR A 695 -7.58 9.90 -3.81
C TYR A 695 -7.75 10.60 -2.45
N ASN A 696 -8.35 11.79 -2.48
CA ASN A 696 -8.64 12.60 -1.28
C ASN A 696 -7.37 13.06 -0.53
N GLY A 697 -6.29 13.37 -1.26
CA GLY A 697 -5.04 13.85 -0.67
C GLY A 697 -4.18 12.75 -0.04
N SER A 698 -4.32 11.50 -0.49
CA SER A 698 -3.73 10.32 0.17
C SER A 698 -3.99 10.24 1.67
N CYS A 699 -5.13 10.77 2.13
CA CYS A 699 -5.38 10.99 3.56
C CYS A 699 -5.55 9.70 4.38
N GLY A 700 -5.85 8.59 3.68
CA GLY A 700 -6.14 7.26 4.23
C GLY A 700 -7.47 7.12 4.95
#